data_AF-A0A4P9YJW9-F1
#
_entry.id   AF-A0A4P9YJW9-F1
#
_cell.length_a   1.000
_cell.length_b   1.000
_cell.length_c   1.000
_cell.angle_alpha   90.00
_cell.angle_beta   90.00
_cell.angle_gamma   90.00
#
_symmetry.space_group_name_H-M   'P 1'
#
loop_
_entity.id
_entity.type
_entity.pdbx_description
1 polymer ?
#
loop_
_entity_poly.entity_id
_entity_poly.type
_entity_poly.pdbx_seq_one_letter_code
_entity_poly.pdbx_strand_id
1 'polypeptide(L)'
;MLTKLPIAVAKGDGIGPEIMNSALKIFQAANVPLEYRHVDMGKSVYLAGRSNGMTADAQKTVEKLGILFKGPMETPKGGGVKSINVTARKVWNTFANKRVFRTYPGVDTVFSKAGLDINLTMVRENIEDTYGGIEHMQTQDVAQCRRLITRPGCEQVHRYAFELAKSRNAKRLTCGHKANIMKITDGLFLETFYQVAKEYPTVKADDAIVDDLAMKLVSRPDSFDIIVLPNLQGDILSDLCAGLVGGLGMAPSSNIGDHVSIFEAVHGTAPDIAGKNIANPTALLLSGLMMLRHLNLAEHAELINQALVDCLKAGERTKDLTPHGQVALSTTQFTEAIIKRFPPKLTQSQIQVNFKYSAPEMPKDHIVRVSKPQSQQTVGVDLFLDVGKTPNEVAKIIQEQIPSGYKLTMLSNRGTQVWPTSSLLTECVNHYRARIECTDVNKIVSEENMLDVAKAVSKKLRVCSLEMLIKIGDKKVDISFKVNFNFFKKMTKTHREISITDMTENTEPYTGRVGHLSPEQAETLNKLKEELVKQNLFDSARHTDQFLCRFLRARRFDLAKALKMLLDYEKWRKEFQVDDIVKTFEFTEYDKVHELYPRYYHGVDKEGRPVYIEHFGKLNVKKLMEVTTVDRVIKDYVYQYEKT
;
A
#
# COMPACT_ATOMS: atom_id res chain seq x y z
N MET A 1 0.59 -15.63 -43.60
CA MET A 1 1.31 -15.32 -42.35
C MET A 1 0.38 -14.49 -41.48
N LEU A 2 0.30 -14.75 -40.17
CA LEU A 2 -0.42 -13.87 -39.24
C LEU A 2 0.18 -12.45 -39.32
N THR A 3 -0.67 -11.44 -39.47
CA THR A 3 -0.24 -10.04 -39.41
C THR A 3 0.36 -9.77 -38.04
N LYS A 4 1.61 -9.33 -37.97
CA LYS A 4 2.26 -8.98 -36.72
C LYS A 4 1.74 -7.63 -36.21
N LEU A 5 1.55 -7.52 -34.91
CA LEU A 5 1.12 -6.28 -34.25
C LEU A 5 2.35 -5.47 -33.82
N PRO A 6 2.54 -4.23 -34.31
CA PRO A 6 3.65 -3.39 -33.90
C PRO A 6 3.46 -2.82 -32.49
N ILE A 7 4.50 -2.93 -31.65
CA ILE A 7 4.55 -2.32 -30.31
C ILE A 7 5.86 -1.56 -30.10
N ALA A 8 5.84 -0.52 -29.26
CA ALA A 8 7.07 0.15 -28.84
C ALA A 8 7.75 -0.65 -27.72
N VAL A 9 9.07 -0.80 -27.80
CA VAL A 9 9.87 -1.52 -26.80
C VAL A 9 11.04 -0.68 -26.32
N ALA A 10 11.06 -0.33 -25.03
CA ALA A 10 12.20 0.33 -24.39
C ALA A 10 12.91 -0.66 -23.45
N LYS A 11 14.17 -1.01 -23.73
CA LYS A 11 14.89 -2.02 -22.91
C LYS A 11 15.15 -1.55 -21.47
N GLY A 12 15.21 -0.23 -21.26
CA GLY A 12 15.49 0.36 -19.95
C GLY A 12 16.96 0.27 -19.56
N ASP A 13 17.22 0.47 -18.27
CA ASP A 13 18.54 0.61 -17.67
C ASP A 13 18.79 -0.49 -16.61
N GLY A 14 20.06 -0.66 -16.19
CA GLY A 14 20.45 -1.65 -15.18
C GLY A 14 20.14 -3.08 -15.63
N ILE A 15 19.34 -3.83 -14.85
CA ILE A 15 18.88 -5.18 -15.23
C ILE A 15 17.92 -5.20 -16.42
N GLY A 16 17.37 -4.04 -16.82
CA GLY A 16 16.30 -3.94 -17.81
C GLY A 16 16.57 -4.67 -19.12
N PRO A 17 17.73 -4.45 -19.79
CA PRO A 17 18.08 -5.18 -21.01
C PRO A 17 18.10 -6.70 -20.85
N GLU A 18 18.60 -7.23 -19.73
CA GLU A 18 18.67 -8.68 -19.48
C GLU A 18 17.28 -9.30 -19.38
N ILE A 19 16.42 -8.73 -18.53
CA ILE A 19 15.06 -9.25 -18.32
C ILE A 19 14.14 -9.01 -19.53
N MET A 20 14.35 -7.92 -20.27
CA MET A 20 13.62 -7.65 -21.51
C MET A 20 13.99 -8.67 -22.58
N ASN A 21 15.29 -8.94 -22.78
CA ASN A 21 15.73 -9.96 -23.73
C ASN A 21 15.17 -11.35 -23.36
N SER A 22 15.12 -11.69 -22.06
CA SER A 22 14.47 -12.91 -21.56
C SER A 22 12.99 -12.99 -21.97
N ALA A 23 12.21 -11.93 -21.67
CA ALA A 23 10.78 -11.88 -22.00
C ALA A 23 10.53 -11.99 -23.53
N LEU A 24 11.29 -11.26 -24.34
CA LEU A 24 11.17 -11.30 -25.80
C LEU A 24 11.55 -12.66 -26.38
N LYS A 25 12.55 -13.35 -25.81
CA LYS A 25 12.94 -14.72 -26.22
C LYS A 25 11.82 -15.72 -25.93
N ILE A 26 11.17 -15.61 -24.78
CA ILE A 26 10.00 -16.43 -24.42
C ILE A 26 8.84 -16.17 -25.38
N PHE A 27 8.57 -14.90 -25.72
CA PHE A 27 7.54 -14.54 -26.70
C PHE A 27 7.84 -15.09 -28.10
N GLN A 28 9.11 -15.04 -28.53
CA GLN A 28 9.54 -15.63 -29.79
C GLN A 28 9.32 -17.14 -29.81
N ALA A 29 9.74 -17.85 -28.75
CA ALA A 29 9.54 -19.29 -28.64
C ALA A 29 8.06 -19.70 -28.58
N ALA A 30 7.20 -18.85 -28.01
CA ALA A 30 5.75 -19.02 -28.01
C ALA A 30 5.06 -18.56 -29.30
N ASN A 31 5.81 -18.16 -30.33
CA ASN A 31 5.29 -17.65 -31.63
C ASN A 31 4.30 -16.47 -31.50
N VAL A 32 4.48 -15.61 -30.50
CA VAL A 32 3.61 -14.44 -30.31
C VAL A 32 3.71 -13.51 -31.54
N PRO A 33 2.59 -13.09 -32.16
CA PRO A 33 2.59 -12.32 -33.41
C PRO A 33 2.86 -10.83 -33.17
N LEU A 34 4.02 -10.48 -32.61
CA LEU A 34 4.44 -9.10 -32.37
C LEU A 34 5.55 -8.65 -33.32
N GLU A 35 5.55 -7.37 -33.64
CA GLU A 35 6.64 -6.65 -34.28
C GLU A 35 7.18 -5.59 -33.32
N TYR A 36 8.48 -5.59 -33.05
CA TYR A 36 9.08 -4.73 -32.05
C TYR A 36 9.69 -3.48 -32.67
N ARG A 37 9.21 -2.29 -32.26
CA ARG A 37 9.81 -0.99 -32.57
C ARG A 37 10.60 -0.52 -31.36
N HIS A 38 11.91 -0.71 -31.39
CA HIS A 38 12.78 -0.31 -30.29
C HIS A 38 12.88 1.21 -30.19
N VAL A 39 12.75 1.74 -28.98
CA VAL A 39 12.79 3.17 -28.68
C VAL A 39 13.75 3.47 -27.54
N ASP A 40 14.40 4.63 -27.60
CA ASP A 40 15.40 5.06 -26.62
C ASP A 40 14.76 5.94 -25.54
N MET A 41 14.86 5.48 -24.28
CA MET A 41 14.33 6.13 -23.09
C MET A 41 15.21 5.75 -21.88
N GLY A 42 15.31 6.64 -20.89
CA GLY A 42 16.05 6.37 -19.64
C GLY A 42 17.42 7.05 -19.56
N LYS A 43 18.35 6.43 -18.84
CA LYS A 43 19.64 7.04 -18.45
C LYS A 43 20.45 7.56 -19.63
N SER A 44 20.58 6.78 -20.69
CA SER A 44 21.35 7.16 -21.89
C SER A 44 20.80 8.45 -22.51
N VAL A 45 19.50 8.66 -22.45
CA VAL A 45 18.82 9.85 -23.01
C VAL A 45 19.06 11.08 -22.13
N TYR A 46 19.04 10.93 -20.81
CA TYR A 46 19.44 12.01 -19.90
C TYR A 46 20.89 12.44 -20.11
N LEU A 47 21.81 11.48 -20.25
CA LEU A 47 23.22 11.74 -20.50
C LEU A 47 23.45 12.45 -21.84
N ALA A 48 22.55 12.25 -22.81
CA ALA A 48 22.54 12.98 -24.08
C ALA A 48 21.91 14.39 -23.98
N GLY A 49 21.66 14.91 -22.78
CA GLY A 49 21.18 16.27 -22.54
C GLY A 49 19.67 16.47 -22.65
N ARG A 50 18.87 15.40 -22.74
CA ARG A 50 17.40 15.49 -22.81
C ARG A 50 16.78 15.32 -21.43
N SER A 51 16.30 16.42 -20.86
CA SER A 51 15.79 16.51 -19.48
C SER A 51 14.48 15.75 -19.20
N ASN A 52 13.75 15.32 -20.24
CA ASN A 52 12.53 14.53 -20.10
C ASN A 52 12.78 13.02 -20.14
N GLY A 53 14.00 12.56 -20.45
CA GLY A 53 14.39 11.14 -20.46
C GLY A 53 13.88 10.32 -21.65
N MET A 54 13.35 10.94 -22.71
CA MET A 54 12.89 10.25 -23.93
C MET A 54 13.30 11.01 -25.20
N THR A 55 13.54 10.30 -26.29
CA THR A 55 13.79 10.95 -27.60
C THR A 55 12.48 11.39 -28.25
N ALA A 56 12.52 12.38 -29.15
CA ALA A 56 11.33 12.79 -29.88
C ALA A 56 10.76 11.67 -30.77
N ASP A 57 11.64 10.79 -31.30
CA ASP A 57 11.23 9.62 -32.06
C ASP A 57 10.57 8.55 -31.17
N ALA A 58 11.10 8.34 -29.96
CA ALA A 58 10.47 7.46 -28.97
C ALA A 58 9.05 7.92 -28.63
N GLN A 59 8.89 9.23 -28.36
CA GLN A 59 7.58 9.80 -28.05
C GLN A 59 6.58 9.60 -29.20
N LYS A 60 6.95 9.99 -30.42
CA LYS A 60 6.10 9.82 -31.61
C LYS A 60 5.74 8.36 -31.87
N THR A 61 6.70 7.46 -31.68
CA THR A 61 6.48 6.01 -31.87
C THR A 61 5.48 5.47 -30.86
N VAL A 62 5.60 5.83 -29.58
CA VAL A 62 4.66 5.40 -28.54
C VAL A 62 3.26 5.98 -28.79
N GLU A 63 3.15 7.26 -29.11
CA GLU A 63 1.86 7.90 -29.42
C GLU A 63 1.19 7.27 -30.65
N LYS A 64 1.95 6.98 -31.70
CA LYS A 64 1.44 6.31 -32.89
C LYS A 64 0.98 4.88 -32.62
N LEU A 65 1.72 4.14 -31.79
CA LEU A 65 1.47 2.73 -31.56
C LEU A 65 0.52 2.46 -30.39
N GLY A 66 0.35 3.39 -29.46
CA GLY A 66 -0.49 3.26 -28.26
C GLY A 66 0.00 2.23 -27.21
N ILE A 67 1.06 1.47 -27.49
CA ILE A 67 1.54 0.39 -26.63
C ILE A 67 3.04 0.54 -26.40
N LEU A 68 3.44 0.64 -25.12
CA LEU A 68 4.83 0.64 -24.70
C LEU A 68 5.09 -0.54 -23.75
N PHE A 69 5.97 -1.45 -24.16
CA PHE A 69 6.54 -2.47 -23.26
C PHE A 69 7.94 -2.03 -22.84
N LYS A 70 8.14 -1.78 -21.54
CA LYS A 70 9.41 -1.20 -21.08
C LYS A 70 10.03 -1.89 -19.87
N GLY A 71 11.36 -1.95 -19.88
CA GLY A 71 12.16 -2.29 -18.71
C GLY A 71 12.19 -1.15 -17.66
N PRO A 72 12.78 -1.40 -16.48
CA PRO A 72 13.03 -0.38 -15.48
C PRO A 72 13.97 0.71 -16.03
N MET A 73 13.79 1.96 -15.60
CA MET A 73 14.59 3.10 -16.07
C MET A 73 15.16 3.88 -14.88
N GLU A 74 16.42 4.26 -14.98
CA GLU A 74 17.13 5.01 -13.95
C GLU A 74 16.79 6.50 -14.08
N THR A 75 16.52 7.15 -12.96
CA THR A 75 16.46 8.62 -12.87
C THR A 75 17.69 9.08 -12.09
N PRO A 76 18.47 10.07 -12.58
CA PRO A 76 19.61 10.62 -11.85
C PRO A 76 19.24 11.04 -10.43
N LYS A 77 20.03 10.63 -9.42
CA LYS A 77 19.81 11.02 -8.02
C LYS A 77 20.30 12.45 -7.78
N GLY A 78 19.49 13.27 -7.11
CA GLY A 78 19.92 14.57 -6.55
C GLY A 78 20.12 15.73 -7.55
N GLY A 79 19.71 15.59 -8.81
CA GLY A 79 19.75 16.66 -9.82
C GLY A 79 18.37 16.95 -10.40
N GLY A 80 18.09 18.22 -10.74
CA GLY A 80 16.79 18.81 -11.09
C GLY A 80 16.08 18.31 -12.36
N VAL A 81 16.14 17.02 -12.68
CA VAL A 81 15.38 16.38 -13.77
C VAL A 81 14.26 15.51 -13.21
N LYS A 82 13.07 15.60 -13.81
CA LYS A 82 11.92 14.78 -13.41
C LYS A 82 12.12 13.33 -13.83
N SER A 83 11.58 12.38 -13.04
CA SER A 83 11.65 10.96 -13.36
C SER A 83 10.94 10.62 -14.67
N ILE A 84 11.60 9.89 -15.56
CA ILE A 84 11.05 9.44 -16.85
C ILE A 84 9.79 8.59 -16.66
N ASN A 85 9.72 7.76 -15.61
CA ASN A 85 8.53 6.94 -15.35
C ASN A 85 7.32 7.83 -15.05
N VAL A 86 7.50 8.87 -14.22
CA VAL A 86 6.45 9.85 -13.92
C VAL A 86 6.10 10.69 -15.16
N THR A 87 7.12 11.12 -15.90
CA THR A 87 6.95 11.91 -17.13
C THR A 87 6.13 11.15 -18.16
N ALA A 88 6.49 9.90 -18.50
CA ALA A 88 5.76 9.07 -19.45
C ALA A 88 4.29 8.89 -19.04
N ARG A 89 4.04 8.66 -17.74
CA ARG A 89 2.68 8.47 -17.23
C ARG A 89 1.82 9.71 -17.41
N LYS A 90 2.37 10.87 -17.06
CA LYS A 90 1.72 12.19 -17.16
C LYS A 90 1.49 12.61 -18.60
N VAL A 91 2.52 12.51 -19.44
CA VAL A 91 2.48 12.95 -20.85
C VAL A 91 1.38 12.21 -21.62
N TRP A 92 1.22 10.90 -21.37
CA TRP A 92 0.23 10.08 -22.08
C TRP A 92 -1.04 9.78 -21.27
N ASN A 93 -1.25 10.48 -20.15
CA ASN A 93 -2.41 10.31 -19.27
C ASN A 93 -2.72 8.83 -18.93
N THR A 94 -1.71 8.05 -18.57
CA THR A 94 -1.90 6.65 -18.13
C THR A 94 -2.34 6.60 -16.67
N PHE A 95 -3.58 7.05 -16.44
CA PHE A 95 -4.13 7.43 -15.15
C PHE A 95 -4.28 6.30 -14.12
N ALA A 96 -4.36 5.05 -14.56
CA ALA A 96 -4.52 3.90 -13.67
C ALA A 96 -3.31 2.96 -13.74
N ASN A 97 -2.58 2.81 -12.64
CA ASN A 97 -1.54 1.79 -12.49
C ASN A 97 -2.15 0.54 -11.82
N LYS A 98 -2.38 -0.50 -12.62
CA LYS A 98 -2.88 -1.81 -12.17
C LYS A 98 -1.69 -2.69 -11.80
N ARG A 99 -1.62 -3.15 -10.56
CA ARG A 99 -0.62 -4.10 -10.03
C ARG A 99 -1.32 -5.35 -9.52
N VAL A 100 -0.83 -6.52 -9.89
CA VAL A 100 -1.46 -7.81 -9.56
C VAL A 100 -0.53 -8.61 -8.66
N PHE A 101 -1.03 -9.06 -7.52
CA PHE A 101 -0.28 -9.82 -6.53
C PHE A 101 -0.93 -11.18 -6.35
N ARG A 102 -0.23 -12.24 -6.72
CA ARG A 102 -0.74 -13.61 -6.67
C ARG A 102 0.23 -14.57 -6.03
N THR A 103 -0.26 -15.47 -5.18
CA THR A 103 0.51 -16.65 -4.77
C THR A 103 0.79 -17.49 -6.01
N TYR A 104 2.07 -17.80 -6.26
CA TYR A 104 2.48 -18.70 -7.34
C TYR A 104 2.90 -20.05 -6.77
N PRO A 105 2.43 -21.18 -7.33
CA PRO A 105 2.92 -22.49 -6.97
C PRO A 105 4.44 -22.59 -7.14
N GLY A 106 5.13 -23.10 -6.12
CA GLY A 106 6.59 -23.17 -6.11
C GLY A 106 7.29 -21.84 -5.78
N VAL A 107 6.58 -20.84 -5.24
CA VAL A 107 7.19 -19.64 -4.65
C VAL A 107 6.91 -19.62 -3.15
N ASP A 108 7.97 -19.76 -2.37
CA ASP A 108 7.87 -19.88 -0.91
C ASP A 108 7.79 -18.50 -0.25
N THR A 109 6.68 -18.24 0.42
CA THR A 109 6.42 -17.06 1.27
C THR A 109 5.86 -17.48 2.61
N VAL A 110 5.88 -16.61 3.63
CA VAL A 110 5.25 -16.88 4.92
C VAL A 110 3.74 -17.19 4.77
N PHE A 111 3.07 -16.57 3.79
CA PHE A 111 1.64 -16.77 3.52
C PHE A 111 1.37 -18.08 2.79
N SER A 112 2.14 -18.39 1.74
CA SER A 112 1.99 -19.67 1.02
C SER A 112 2.26 -20.87 1.94
N LYS A 113 3.24 -20.78 2.84
CA LYS A 113 3.52 -21.81 3.86
C LYS A 113 2.41 -21.94 4.89
N ALA A 114 1.68 -20.87 5.16
CA ALA A 114 0.48 -20.88 5.99
C ALA A 114 -0.77 -21.36 5.22
N GLY A 115 -0.64 -21.77 3.95
CA GLY A 115 -1.75 -22.25 3.12
C GLY A 115 -2.66 -21.13 2.59
N LEU A 116 -2.20 -19.87 2.61
CA LEU A 116 -2.98 -18.73 2.11
C LEU A 116 -2.72 -18.49 0.62
N ASP A 117 -3.80 -18.55 -0.16
CA ASP A 117 -3.82 -18.19 -1.57
C ASP A 117 -4.18 -16.71 -1.73
N ILE A 118 -3.19 -15.89 -2.06
CA ILE A 118 -3.35 -14.45 -2.26
C ILE A 118 -3.70 -14.21 -3.74
N ASN A 119 -4.77 -13.47 -4.00
CA ASN A 119 -5.10 -12.97 -5.33
C ASN A 119 -5.67 -11.56 -5.22
N LEU A 120 -4.77 -10.60 -5.10
CA LEU A 120 -5.08 -9.20 -4.84
C LEU A 120 -4.72 -8.36 -6.06
N THR A 121 -5.48 -7.31 -6.33
CA THR A 121 -5.15 -6.33 -7.36
C THR A 121 -5.27 -4.92 -6.82
N MET A 122 -4.22 -4.13 -7.00
CA MET A 122 -4.22 -2.72 -6.67
C MET A 122 -4.36 -1.89 -7.93
N VAL A 123 -5.25 -0.90 -7.86
CA VAL A 123 -5.42 0.15 -8.85
C VAL A 123 -4.97 1.45 -8.20
N ARG A 124 -3.80 1.91 -8.59
CA ARG A 124 -3.20 3.15 -8.10
C ARG A 124 -3.52 4.29 -9.07
N GLU A 125 -4.00 5.42 -8.55
CA GLU A 125 -4.02 6.70 -9.27
C GLU A 125 -2.57 7.09 -9.62
N ASN A 126 -2.30 7.53 -10.86
CA ASN A 126 -0.95 7.49 -11.40
C ASN A 126 -0.41 8.83 -11.95
N ILE A 127 -1.16 9.93 -11.83
CA ILE A 127 -0.88 11.23 -12.47
C ILE A 127 -0.69 12.34 -11.43
N GLU A 128 -1.49 12.36 -10.36
CA GLU A 128 -1.53 13.48 -9.40
C GLU A 128 -0.96 13.10 -8.02
N ASP A 129 -1.55 13.61 -6.93
CA ASP A 129 -1.05 13.50 -5.55
C ASP A 129 0.36 14.15 -5.38
N THR A 130 1.08 13.80 -4.32
CA THR A 130 2.44 14.28 -4.03
C THR A 130 3.46 13.91 -5.10
N TYR A 131 3.18 12.91 -5.95
CA TYR A 131 3.97 12.57 -7.15
C TYR A 131 3.87 13.67 -8.23
N GLY A 132 3.03 14.67 -8.00
CA GLY A 132 3.13 16.02 -8.57
C GLY A 132 4.57 16.53 -8.63
N GLY A 133 5.34 16.35 -7.55
CA GLY A 133 6.70 16.90 -7.41
C GLY A 133 6.69 18.43 -7.40
N ILE A 134 5.62 19.04 -6.89
CA ILE A 134 5.47 20.50 -6.82
C ILE A 134 5.91 20.94 -5.43
N GLU A 135 7.18 21.32 -5.32
CA GLU A 135 7.84 21.58 -4.05
C GLU A 135 8.47 22.97 -4.03
N HIS A 136 8.41 23.63 -2.87
CA HIS A 136 8.94 24.97 -2.66
C HIS A 136 9.52 25.10 -1.25
N MET A 137 10.67 25.75 -1.12
CA MET A 137 11.15 26.23 0.18
C MET A 137 10.34 27.46 0.59
N GLN A 138 9.57 27.36 1.68
CA GLN A 138 8.82 28.49 2.25
C GLN A 138 9.73 29.42 3.05
N THR A 139 10.70 28.84 3.75
CA THR A 139 11.81 29.52 4.44
C THR A 139 13.08 28.71 4.21
N GLN A 140 14.22 29.11 4.80
CA GLN A 140 15.44 28.29 4.77
C GLN A 140 15.25 26.91 5.42
N ASP A 141 14.38 26.80 6.43
CA ASP A 141 14.21 25.61 7.27
C ASP A 141 12.87 24.87 7.04
N VAL A 142 12.03 25.39 6.14
CA VAL A 142 10.68 24.87 5.89
C VAL A 142 10.46 24.60 4.42
N ALA A 143 10.34 23.31 4.08
CA ALA A 143 9.94 22.84 2.74
C ALA A 143 8.44 22.53 2.69
N GLN A 144 7.81 22.81 1.56
CA GLN A 144 6.41 22.48 1.27
C GLN A 144 6.31 21.62 0.02
N CYS A 145 5.52 20.55 0.07
CA CYS A 145 5.08 19.76 -1.08
C CYS A 145 3.57 19.92 -1.28
N ARG A 146 3.12 20.19 -2.51
CA ARG A 146 1.69 20.29 -2.84
C ARG A 146 1.13 18.92 -3.21
N ARG A 147 0.13 18.46 -2.43
CA ARG A 147 -0.73 17.32 -2.75
C ARG A 147 -1.96 17.83 -3.51
N LEU A 148 -2.05 17.50 -4.80
CA LEU A 148 -3.20 17.84 -5.65
C LEU A 148 -4.03 16.59 -5.90
N ILE A 149 -5.32 16.65 -5.61
CA ILE A 149 -6.29 15.61 -5.94
C ILE A 149 -7.43 16.29 -6.70
N THR A 150 -7.78 15.78 -7.88
CA THR A 150 -8.78 16.36 -8.77
C THR A 150 -9.96 15.42 -8.95
N ARG A 151 -11.17 15.98 -9.00
CA ARG A 151 -12.39 15.18 -9.21
C ARG A 151 -12.35 14.38 -10.52
N PRO A 152 -11.92 14.95 -11.67
CA PRO A 152 -11.81 14.18 -12.91
C PRO A 152 -10.75 13.06 -12.84
N GLY A 153 -9.59 13.31 -12.23
CA GLY A 153 -8.56 12.27 -12.04
C GLY A 153 -9.07 11.11 -11.19
N CYS A 154 -9.74 11.42 -10.08
CA CYS A 154 -10.43 10.44 -9.23
C CYS A 154 -11.46 9.64 -10.02
N GLU A 155 -12.31 10.31 -10.80
CA GLU A 155 -13.34 9.64 -11.60
C GLU A 155 -12.73 8.66 -12.61
N GLN A 156 -11.67 9.05 -13.32
CA GLN A 156 -11.00 8.17 -14.29
C GLN A 156 -10.49 6.87 -13.63
N VAL A 157 -9.73 6.99 -12.54
CA VAL A 157 -9.17 5.81 -11.86
C VAL A 157 -10.25 4.94 -11.20
N HIS A 158 -11.27 5.56 -10.60
CA HIS A 158 -12.38 4.84 -9.98
C HIS A 158 -13.20 4.08 -11.00
N ARG A 159 -13.57 4.72 -12.12
CA ARG A 159 -14.33 4.09 -13.21
C ARG A 159 -13.57 2.91 -13.78
N TYR A 160 -12.26 3.04 -14.01
CA TYR A 160 -11.41 1.92 -14.40
C TYR A 160 -11.41 0.79 -13.35
N ALA A 161 -11.31 1.11 -12.06
CA ALA A 161 -11.35 0.11 -10.99
C ALA A 161 -12.69 -0.63 -10.92
N PHE A 162 -13.81 0.07 -11.12
CA PHE A 162 -15.16 -0.53 -11.14
C PHE A 162 -15.38 -1.40 -12.39
N GLU A 163 -14.93 -0.97 -13.58
CA GLU A 163 -14.98 -1.83 -14.78
C GLU A 163 -14.09 -3.06 -14.64
N LEU A 164 -12.92 -2.92 -14.01
CA LEU A 164 -12.06 -4.05 -13.68
C LEU A 164 -12.76 -5.01 -12.69
N ALA A 165 -13.42 -4.49 -11.67
CA ALA A 165 -14.17 -5.29 -10.71
C ALA A 165 -15.32 -6.06 -11.39
N LYS A 166 -16.08 -5.39 -12.26
CA LYS A 166 -17.16 -5.99 -13.04
C LYS A 166 -16.67 -7.08 -13.98
N SER A 167 -15.65 -6.80 -14.79
CA SER A 167 -15.09 -7.77 -15.76
C SER A 167 -14.49 -9.02 -15.10
N ARG A 168 -14.06 -8.92 -13.84
CA ARG A 168 -13.52 -10.05 -13.07
C ARG A 168 -14.54 -10.75 -12.17
N ASN A 169 -15.79 -10.30 -12.13
CA ASN A 169 -16.76 -10.71 -11.11
C ASN A 169 -16.16 -10.63 -9.70
N ALA A 170 -15.47 -9.53 -9.41
CA ALA A 170 -14.77 -9.33 -8.15
C ALA A 170 -15.75 -9.31 -6.97
N LYS A 171 -15.32 -9.88 -5.84
CA LYS A 171 -16.11 -9.97 -4.61
C LYS A 171 -16.33 -8.60 -3.97
N ARG A 172 -15.36 -7.70 -4.13
CA ARG A 172 -15.39 -6.33 -3.60
C ARG A 172 -14.36 -5.42 -4.27
N LEU A 173 -14.62 -4.13 -4.20
CA LEU A 173 -13.68 -3.05 -4.50
C LEU A 173 -13.56 -2.14 -3.28
N THR A 174 -12.36 -2.06 -2.70
CA THR A 174 -12.08 -1.26 -1.50
C THR A 174 -11.34 0.03 -1.86
N CYS A 175 -11.84 1.18 -1.43
CA CYS A 175 -11.16 2.47 -1.58
C CYS A 175 -10.27 2.75 -0.34
N GLY A 176 -8.95 2.81 -0.52
CA GLY A 176 -8.03 3.19 0.54
C GLY A 176 -7.81 4.71 0.61
N HIS A 177 -7.83 5.30 1.80
CA HIS A 177 -7.72 6.76 1.98
C HIS A 177 -7.27 7.14 3.41
N LYS A 178 -7.01 8.43 3.67
CA LYS A 178 -6.79 9.01 5.02
C LYS A 178 -7.69 10.23 5.25
N ALA A 179 -8.95 10.13 4.82
CA ALA A 179 -9.91 11.25 4.83
C ALA A 179 -10.28 11.74 6.24
N ASN A 180 -9.99 10.96 7.30
CA ASN A 180 -10.13 11.40 8.69
C ASN A 180 -9.14 12.52 9.06
N ILE A 181 -7.96 12.55 8.42
CA ILE A 181 -6.95 13.60 8.58
C ILE A 181 -7.00 14.56 7.38
N MET A 182 -6.88 14.02 6.17
CA MET A 182 -6.86 14.76 4.91
C MET A 182 -8.28 14.96 4.36
N LYS A 183 -9.06 15.80 5.06
CA LYS A 183 -10.51 15.97 4.82
C LYS A 183 -10.88 16.46 3.42
N ILE A 184 -10.02 17.26 2.78
CA ILE A 184 -10.30 17.83 1.44
C ILE A 184 -9.76 16.90 0.36
N THR A 185 -8.47 16.57 0.36
CA THR A 185 -7.85 15.75 -0.69
C THR A 185 -8.38 14.32 -0.70
N ASP A 186 -8.23 13.60 0.41
CA ASP A 186 -8.69 12.20 0.50
C ASP A 186 -10.20 12.11 0.68
N GLY A 187 -10.81 13.16 1.25
CA GLY A 187 -12.26 13.31 1.25
C GLY A 187 -12.84 13.42 -0.15
N LEU A 188 -12.22 14.21 -1.04
CA LEU A 188 -12.63 14.31 -2.45
C LEU A 188 -12.44 12.98 -3.20
N PHE A 189 -11.33 12.29 -2.96
CA PHE A 189 -11.07 10.97 -3.53
C PHE A 189 -12.15 9.97 -3.15
N LEU A 190 -12.48 9.89 -1.85
CA LEU A 190 -13.50 8.99 -1.31
C LEU A 190 -14.93 9.38 -1.73
N GLU A 191 -15.25 10.68 -1.72
CA GLU A 191 -16.55 11.18 -2.17
C GLU A 191 -16.80 10.78 -3.63
N THR A 192 -15.79 10.95 -4.49
CA THR A 192 -15.87 10.59 -5.91
C THR A 192 -15.99 9.08 -6.10
N PHE A 193 -15.29 8.27 -5.30
CA PHE A 193 -15.41 6.81 -5.31
C PHE A 193 -16.87 6.36 -5.11
N TYR A 194 -17.52 6.86 -4.05
CA TYR A 194 -18.91 6.53 -3.76
C TYR A 194 -19.92 7.14 -4.75
N GLN A 195 -19.56 8.24 -5.43
CA GLN A 195 -20.36 8.75 -6.55
C GLN A 195 -20.36 7.78 -7.72
N VAL A 196 -19.18 7.30 -8.14
CA VAL A 196 -19.04 6.32 -9.23
C VAL A 196 -19.67 4.98 -8.85
N ALA A 197 -19.56 4.56 -7.58
CA ALA A 197 -20.13 3.29 -7.09
C ALA A 197 -21.63 3.13 -7.38
N LYS A 198 -22.38 4.23 -7.45
CA LYS A 198 -23.83 4.21 -7.76
C LYS A 198 -24.14 3.69 -9.17
N GLU A 199 -23.18 3.81 -10.09
CA GLU A 199 -23.29 3.31 -11.46
C GLU A 199 -23.00 1.80 -11.55
N TYR A 200 -22.46 1.20 -10.49
CA TYR A 200 -22.05 -0.21 -10.43
C TYR A 200 -22.68 -0.97 -9.25
N PRO A 201 -24.03 -1.08 -9.19
CA PRO A 201 -24.74 -1.64 -8.03
C PRO A 201 -24.42 -3.13 -7.74
N THR A 202 -23.86 -3.85 -8.71
CA THR A 202 -23.46 -5.27 -8.56
C THR A 202 -22.08 -5.43 -7.93
N VAL A 203 -21.27 -4.38 -7.83
CA VAL A 203 -19.93 -4.41 -7.22
C VAL A 203 -20.05 -3.98 -5.77
N LYS A 204 -19.62 -4.82 -4.83
CA LYS A 204 -19.56 -4.44 -3.42
C LYS A 204 -18.45 -3.39 -3.22
N ALA A 205 -18.85 -2.14 -2.99
CA ALA A 205 -17.94 -1.04 -2.70
C ALA A 205 -17.81 -0.81 -1.18
N ASP A 206 -16.58 -0.79 -0.67
CA ASP A 206 -16.25 -0.41 0.71
C ASP A 206 -15.01 0.50 0.76
N ASP A 207 -14.66 1.02 1.94
CA ASP A 207 -13.47 1.86 2.15
C ASP A 207 -12.66 1.42 3.37
N ALA A 208 -11.39 1.83 3.40
CA ALA A 208 -10.50 1.59 4.51
C ALA A 208 -9.53 2.76 4.72
N ILE A 209 -9.29 3.12 5.98
CA ILE A 209 -8.25 4.06 6.34
C ILE A 209 -6.89 3.40 6.09
N VAL A 210 -5.97 4.09 5.41
CA VAL A 210 -4.76 3.51 4.81
C VAL A 210 -3.82 2.80 5.80
N ASP A 211 -3.76 3.26 7.05
CA ASP A 211 -2.96 2.61 8.11
C ASP A 211 -3.60 1.29 8.58
N ASP A 212 -4.90 1.27 8.81
CA ASP A 212 -5.64 0.04 9.09
C ASP A 212 -5.63 -0.91 7.87
N LEU A 213 -5.69 -0.38 6.65
CA LEU A 213 -5.53 -1.15 5.42
C LEU A 213 -4.16 -1.83 5.36
N ALA A 214 -3.07 -1.09 5.64
CA ALA A 214 -1.72 -1.66 5.68
C ALA A 214 -1.61 -2.80 6.70
N MET A 215 -2.15 -2.60 7.91
CA MET A 215 -2.19 -3.62 8.95
C MET A 215 -3.00 -4.85 8.52
N LYS A 216 -4.16 -4.66 7.88
CA LYS A 216 -5.00 -5.77 7.39
C LYS A 216 -4.36 -6.51 6.23
N LEU A 217 -3.63 -5.84 5.34
CA LEU A 217 -2.90 -6.48 4.24
C LEU A 217 -1.82 -7.44 4.74
N VAL A 218 -1.13 -7.12 5.83
CA VAL A 218 -0.11 -8.03 6.39
C VAL A 218 -0.68 -9.13 7.29
N SER A 219 -1.85 -8.91 7.90
CA SER A 219 -2.46 -9.87 8.84
C SER A 219 -3.50 -10.79 8.21
N ARG A 220 -4.18 -10.35 7.15
CA ARG A 220 -5.30 -11.04 6.47
C ARG A 220 -5.47 -10.58 5.01
N PRO A 221 -4.44 -10.74 4.16
CA PRO A 221 -4.48 -10.27 2.77
C PRO A 221 -5.62 -10.87 1.94
N ASP A 222 -6.06 -12.07 2.28
CA ASP A 222 -7.17 -12.81 1.66
C ASP A 222 -8.56 -12.15 1.87
N SER A 223 -8.63 -11.15 2.76
CA SER A 223 -9.86 -10.37 2.98
C SER A 223 -10.15 -9.33 1.88
N PHE A 224 -9.19 -9.08 0.98
CA PHE A 224 -9.29 -8.11 -0.11
C PHE A 224 -9.24 -8.78 -1.49
N ASP A 225 -9.79 -8.10 -2.50
CA ASP A 225 -9.82 -8.57 -3.90
C ASP A 225 -9.26 -7.48 -4.83
N ILE A 226 -9.95 -6.34 -4.92
CA ILE A 226 -9.46 -5.15 -5.60
C ILE A 226 -9.42 -3.97 -4.64
N ILE A 227 -8.31 -3.23 -4.67
CA ILE A 227 -8.13 -2.00 -3.87
C ILE A 227 -7.81 -0.84 -4.82
N VAL A 228 -8.46 0.31 -4.63
CA VAL A 228 -8.13 1.57 -5.33
C VAL A 228 -7.55 2.60 -4.35
N LEU A 229 -6.45 3.26 -4.72
CA LEU A 229 -5.68 4.15 -3.85
C LEU A 229 -5.16 5.40 -4.59
N PRO A 230 -5.00 6.56 -3.90
CA PRO A 230 -4.24 7.69 -4.42
C PRO A 230 -2.75 7.34 -4.64
N ASN A 231 -2.05 8.15 -5.41
CA ASN A 231 -0.73 7.84 -5.95
C ASN A 231 0.31 7.34 -4.92
N LEU A 232 0.62 8.14 -3.89
CA LEU A 232 1.65 7.80 -2.91
C LEU A 232 1.28 6.58 -2.07
N GLN A 233 0.03 6.52 -1.64
CA GLN A 233 -0.48 5.41 -0.82
C GLN A 233 -0.52 4.11 -1.65
N GLY A 234 -0.89 4.22 -2.93
CA GLY A 234 -0.86 3.13 -3.89
C GLY A 234 0.55 2.59 -4.13
N ASP A 235 1.56 3.45 -4.21
CA ASP A 235 2.97 3.01 -4.34
C ASP A 235 3.40 2.18 -3.13
N ILE A 236 3.26 2.74 -1.93
CA ILE A 236 3.70 2.11 -0.68
C ILE A 236 2.99 0.77 -0.45
N LEU A 237 1.67 0.73 -0.56
CA LEU A 237 0.92 -0.48 -0.23
C LEU A 237 1.07 -1.58 -1.29
N SER A 238 1.34 -1.22 -2.53
CA SER A 238 1.56 -2.20 -3.58
C SER A 238 2.96 -2.81 -3.51
N ASP A 239 3.97 -2.06 -3.07
CA ASP A 239 5.28 -2.62 -2.73
C ASP A 239 5.22 -3.52 -1.49
N LEU A 240 4.41 -3.16 -0.48
CA LEU A 240 4.07 -4.05 0.63
C LEU A 240 3.46 -5.37 0.11
N CYS A 241 2.52 -5.28 -0.82
CA CYS A 241 1.87 -6.47 -1.40
C CYS A 241 2.80 -7.33 -2.23
N ALA A 242 3.81 -6.75 -2.88
CA ALA A 242 4.86 -7.51 -3.56
C ALA A 242 5.57 -8.45 -2.56
N GLY A 243 5.87 -7.95 -1.36
CA GLY A 243 6.47 -8.75 -0.28
C GLY A 243 5.64 -9.97 0.14
N LEU A 244 4.31 -9.91 -0.01
CA LEU A 244 3.42 -11.03 0.36
C LEU A 244 3.52 -12.22 -0.60
N VAL A 245 3.94 -11.97 -1.86
CA VAL A 245 3.85 -12.93 -2.97
C VAL A 245 5.20 -13.30 -3.60
N GLY A 246 6.31 -13.04 -2.91
CA GLY A 246 7.66 -13.41 -3.35
C GLY A 246 8.56 -12.22 -3.69
N GLY A 247 8.13 -11.00 -3.39
CA GLY A 247 8.91 -9.78 -3.54
C GLY A 247 8.74 -9.08 -4.89
N LEU A 248 9.53 -8.03 -5.09
CA LEU A 248 9.45 -7.16 -6.26
C LEU A 248 9.73 -7.88 -7.60
N GLY A 249 10.49 -8.98 -7.58
CA GLY A 249 10.74 -9.84 -8.75
C GLY A 249 9.50 -10.57 -9.27
N MET A 250 8.40 -10.56 -8.51
CA MET A 250 7.12 -11.21 -8.83
C MET A 250 5.96 -10.22 -9.05
N ALA A 251 6.22 -8.92 -9.04
CA ALA A 251 5.21 -7.87 -9.08
C ALA A 251 5.08 -7.22 -10.48
N PRO A 252 4.13 -7.67 -11.32
CA PRO A 252 3.85 -7.03 -12.61
C PRO A 252 2.99 -5.78 -12.47
N SER A 253 3.08 -4.89 -13.47
CA SER A 253 2.17 -3.74 -13.56
C SER A 253 1.81 -3.34 -14.98
N SER A 254 0.70 -2.61 -15.10
CA SER A 254 0.30 -1.90 -16.32
C SER A 254 -0.23 -0.52 -15.97
N ASN A 255 0.28 0.52 -16.64
CA ASN A 255 -0.24 1.87 -16.61
C ASN A 255 -1.21 2.03 -17.77
N ILE A 256 -2.48 2.28 -17.48
CA ILE A 256 -3.56 2.32 -18.46
C ILE A 256 -4.05 3.76 -18.60
N GLY A 257 -4.15 4.21 -19.85
CA GLY A 257 -4.80 5.46 -20.25
C GLY A 257 -5.75 5.23 -21.41
N ASP A 258 -6.44 6.30 -21.83
CA ASP A 258 -7.43 6.24 -22.91
C ASP A 258 -6.79 5.96 -24.28
N HIS A 259 -5.55 6.43 -24.49
CA HIS A 259 -4.85 6.36 -25.78
C HIS A 259 -3.58 5.51 -25.75
N VAL A 260 -2.90 5.48 -24.61
CA VAL A 260 -1.63 4.74 -24.44
C VAL A 260 -1.75 3.79 -23.26
N SER A 261 -1.14 2.62 -23.38
CA SER A 261 -0.91 1.70 -22.27
C SER A 261 0.57 1.31 -22.17
N ILE A 262 1.11 1.35 -20.95
CA ILE A 262 2.51 1.05 -20.64
C ILE A 262 2.58 -0.19 -19.76
N PHE A 263 3.31 -1.21 -20.19
CA PHE A 263 3.51 -2.46 -19.44
C PHE A 263 4.94 -2.51 -18.92
N GLU A 264 5.09 -2.64 -17.60
CA GLU A 264 6.38 -2.58 -16.91
C GLU A 264 6.34 -3.37 -15.59
N ALA A 265 7.48 -3.89 -15.17
CA ALA A 265 7.62 -4.42 -13.82
C ALA A 265 7.54 -3.29 -12.77
N VAL A 266 7.16 -3.64 -11.53
CA VAL A 266 7.14 -2.66 -10.41
C VAL A 266 8.56 -2.26 -9.97
N HIS A 267 9.52 -3.19 -10.06
CA HIS A 267 10.87 -3.01 -9.52
C HIS A 267 11.70 -1.95 -10.27
N GLY A 268 12.72 -1.42 -9.61
CA GLY A 268 13.71 -0.51 -10.19
C GLY A 268 14.79 -1.19 -11.03
N THR A 269 15.89 -0.48 -11.29
CA THR A 269 16.98 -0.90 -12.19
C THR A 269 17.98 -1.87 -11.57
N ALA A 270 17.97 -2.05 -10.24
CA ALA A 270 18.86 -2.95 -9.47
C ALA A 270 20.33 -2.92 -9.96
N PRO A 271 21.01 -1.75 -9.87
CA PRO A 271 22.34 -1.55 -10.44
C PRO A 271 23.42 -2.46 -9.84
N ASP A 272 23.19 -2.98 -8.63
CA ASP A 272 24.06 -3.92 -7.91
C ASP A 272 24.13 -5.31 -8.56
N ILE A 273 23.13 -5.69 -9.36
CA ILE A 273 23.07 -6.99 -10.06
C ILE A 273 23.01 -6.88 -11.59
N ALA A 274 23.07 -5.67 -12.14
CA ALA A 274 23.07 -5.44 -13.58
C ALA A 274 24.27 -6.13 -14.26
N GLY A 275 24.01 -6.80 -15.39
CA GLY A 275 24.99 -7.53 -16.20
C GLY A 275 25.48 -8.84 -15.60
N LYS A 276 24.96 -9.27 -14.44
CA LYS A 276 25.42 -10.47 -13.73
C LYS A 276 24.65 -11.73 -14.11
N ASN A 277 23.63 -11.64 -14.97
CA ASN A 277 22.79 -12.77 -15.38
C ASN A 277 22.11 -13.49 -14.19
N ILE A 278 21.74 -12.76 -13.14
CA ILE A 278 21.07 -13.31 -11.94
C ILE A 278 19.72 -12.64 -11.64
N ALA A 279 19.30 -11.67 -12.46
CA ALA A 279 18.04 -10.98 -12.28
C ALA A 279 16.85 -11.91 -12.59
N ASN A 280 15.80 -11.84 -11.79
CA ASN A 280 14.55 -12.55 -12.05
C ASN A 280 13.73 -11.82 -13.12
N PRO A 281 13.46 -12.41 -14.29
CA PRO A 281 12.69 -11.77 -15.35
C PRO A 281 11.16 -11.85 -15.13
N THR A 282 10.70 -12.52 -14.06
CA THR A 282 9.28 -12.89 -13.89
C THR A 282 8.34 -11.68 -13.84
N ALA A 283 8.64 -10.64 -13.07
CA ALA A 283 7.79 -9.45 -13.00
C ALA A 283 7.58 -8.77 -14.37
N LEU A 284 8.64 -8.64 -15.18
CA LEU A 284 8.54 -8.05 -16.51
C LEU A 284 7.83 -9.00 -17.48
N LEU A 285 8.12 -10.29 -17.42
CA LEU A 285 7.42 -11.32 -18.20
C LEU A 285 5.91 -11.27 -17.92
N LEU A 286 5.50 -11.30 -16.66
CA LEU A 286 4.11 -11.21 -16.23
C LEU A 286 3.44 -9.90 -16.69
N SER A 287 4.17 -8.78 -16.69
CA SER A 287 3.69 -7.51 -17.25
C SER A 287 3.48 -7.61 -18.77
N GLY A 288 4.38 -8.32 -19.45
CA GLY A 288 4.21 -8.70 -20.85
C GLY A 288 2.96 -9.58 -21.05
N LEU A 289 2.65 -10.52 -20.15
CA LEU A 289 1.40 -11.30 -20.24
C LEU A 289 0.16 -10.43 -20.03
N MET A 290 0.24 -9.39 -19.19
CA MET A 290 -0.83 -8.39 -19.09
C MET A 290 -1.01 -7.63 -20.41
N MET A 291 0.07 -7.29 -21.10
CA MET A 291 0.05 -6.69 -22.44
C MET A 291 -0.60 -7.63 -23.46
N LEU A 292 -0.21 -8.91 -23.49
CA LEU A 292 -0.81 -9.87 -24.42
C LEU A 292 -2.32 -9.98 -24.21
N ARG A 293 -2.79 -10.03 -22.95
CA ARG A 293 -4.24 -10.01 -22.65
C ARG A 293 -4.91 -8.71 -23.11
N HIS A 294 -4.26 -7.57 -22.94
CA HIS A 294 -4.76 -6.27 -23.43
C HIS A 294 -4.86 -6.21 -24.97
N LEU A 295 -3.95 -6.90 -25.67
CA LEU A 295 -3.93 -7.03 -27.13
C LEU A 295 -4.80 -8.17 -27.66
N ASN A 296 -5.66 -8.77 -26.83
CA ASN A 296 -6.49 -9.94 -27.16
C ASN A 296 -5.67 -11.18 -27.63
N LEU A 297 -4.43 -11.30 -27.17
CA LEU A 297 -3.56 -12.47 -27.34
C LEU A 297 -3.57 -13.34 -26.06
N ALA A 298 -4.75 -13.54 -25.47
CA ALA A 298 -4.90 -14.21 -24.18
C ALA A 298 -4.41 -15.67 -24.20
N GLU A 299 -4.57 -16.38 -25.32
CA GLU A 299 -4.11 -17.76 -25.47
C GLU A 299 -2.58 -17.88 -25.38
N HIS A 300 -1.85 -16.96 -26.02
CA HIS A 300 -0.40 -16.88 -25.88
C HIS A 300 0.00 -16.53 -24.44
N ALA A 301 -0.74 -15.61 -23.82
CA ALA A 301 -0.50 -15.22 -22.44
C ALA A 301 -0.65 -16.42 -21.49
N GLU A 302 -1.66 -17.25 -21.69
CA GLU A 302 -1.93 -18.41 -20.84
C GLU A 302 -0.96 -19.55 -21.08
N LEU A 303 -0.58 -19.80 -22.34
CA LEU A 303 0.49 -20.75 -22.68
C LEU A 303 1.80 -20.42 -21.93
N ILE A 304 2.22 -19.16 -21.97
CA ILE A 304 3.45 -18.71 -21.31
C ILE A 304 3.30 -18.74 -19.79
N ASN A 305 2.14 -18.33 -19.27
CA ASN A 305 1.85 -18.39 -17.84
C ASN A 305 1.93 -19.82 -17.30
N GLN A 306 1.36 -20.78 -18.01
CA GLN A 306 1.38 -22.19 -17.63
C GLN A 306 2.82 -22.73 -17.61
N ALA A 307 3.62 -22.44 -18.64
CA ALA A 307 5.03 -22.82 -18.69
C ALA A 307 5.85 -22.21 -17.53
N LEU A 308 5.59 -20.96 -17.16
CA LEU A 308 6.19 -20.31 -15.99
C LEU A 308 5.80 -21.02 -14.69
N VAL A 309 4.50 -21.32 -14.50
CA VAL A 309 4.00 -22.03 -13.32
C VAL A 309 4.65 -23.40 -13.19
N ASP A 310 4.74 -24.16 -14.28
CA ASP A 310 5.36 -25.48 -14.28
C ASP A 310 6.89 -25.41 -14.06
N CYS A 311 7.53 -24.30 -14.41
CA CYS A 311 8.93 -24.03 -14.07
C CYS A 311 9.11 -23.84 -12.57
N LEU A 312 8.32 -22.96 -11.97
CA LEU A 312 8.39 -22.66 -10.54
C LEU A 312 8.05 -23.88 -9.67
N LYS A 313 7.04 -24.67 -10.06
CA LYS A 313 6.69 -25.94 -9.40
C LYS A 313 7.82 -26.96 -9.38
N ALA A 314 8.64 -26.99 -10.42
CA ALA A 314 9.79 -27.89 -10.50
C ALA A 314 10.99 -27.44 -9.64
N GLY A 315 10.89 -26.31 -8.94
CA GLY A 315 12.00 -25.76 -8.14
C GLY A 315 13.05 -25.02 -8.98
N GLU A 316 12.83 -24.87 -10.28
CA GLU A 316 13.73 -24.15 -11.19
C GLU A 316 13.47 -22.64 -11.06
N ARG A 317 14.24 -22.00 -10.18
CA ARG A 317 14.00 -20.63 -9.69
C ARG A 317 15.26 -19.77 -9.81
N THR A 318 15.10 -18.46 -9.90
CA THR A 318 16.20 -17.50 -9.78
C THR A 318 16.59 -17.26 -8.32
N LYS A 319 17.71 -16.57 -8.10
CA LYS A 319 18.36 -16.43 -6.78
C LYS A 319 17.44 -15.84 -5.69
N ASP A 320 16.58 -14.90 -6.05
CA ASP A 320 15.62 -14.23 -5.16
C ASP A 320 14.50 -15.15 -4.65
N LEU A 321 14.15 -16.20 -5.41
CA LEU A 321 13.09 -17.15 -5.06
C LEU A 321 13.63 -18.50 -4.55
N THR A 322 14.95 -18.68 -4.60
CA THR A 322 15.61 -19.94 -4.22
C THR A 322 15.91 -19.93 -2.72
N PRO A 323 15.41 -20.92 -1.94
CA PRO A 323 15.75 -21.05 -0.54
C PRO A 323 17.25 -21.14 -0.29
N HIS A 324 17.72 -20.67 0.87
CA HIS A 324 19.13 -20.78 1.25
C HIS A 324 19.61 -22.24 1.17
N GLY A 325 20.78 -22.44 0.56
CA GLY A 325 21.40 -23.76 0.38
C GLY A 325 20.95 -24.53 -0.87
N GLN A 326 20.03 -24.00 -1.69
CA GLN A 326 19.65 -24.60 -2.96
C GLN A 326 20.32 -23.91 -4.16
N VAL A 327 20.39 -24.61 -5.30
CA VAL A 327 21.00 -24.10 -6.53
C VAL A 327 20.01 -23.21 -7.27
N ALA A 328 20.37 -21.94 -7.45
CA ALA A 328 19.59 -20.98 -8.22
C ALA A 328 19.98 -21.02 -9.71
N LEU A 329 19.00 -20.81 -10.57
CA LEU A 329 19.22 -20.57 -12.00
C LEU A 329 19.63 -19.12 -12.26
N SER A 330 20.49 -18.94 -13.26
CA SER A 330 20.73 -17.63 -13.90
C SER A 330 19.50 -17.17 -14.70
N THR A 331 19.45 -15.89 -15.08
CA THR A 331 18.37 -15.32 -15.89
C THR A 331 18.18 -16.11 -17.19
N THR A 332 19.27 -16.42 -17.90
CA THR A 332 19.22 -17.20 -19.14
C THR A 332 18.80 -18.65 -18.90
N GLN A 333 19.31 -19.33 -17.88
CA GLN A 333 18.90 -20.70 -17.56
C GLN A 333 17.41 -20.80 -17.20
N PHE A 334 16.90 -19.84 -16.42
CA PHE A 334 15.48 -19.75 -16.09
C PHE A 334 14.63 -19.50 -17.33
N THR A 335 15.10 -18.66 -18.26
CA THR A 335 14.45 -18.43 -19.56
C THR A 335 14.32 -19.74 -20.37
N GLU A 336 15.42 -20.51 -20.47
CA GLU A 336 15.41 -21.80 -21.18
C GLU A 336 14.51 -22.82 -20.48
N ALA A 337 14.50 -22.85 -19.15
CA ALA A 337 13.64 -23.73 -18.37
C ALA A 337 12.15 -23.48 -18.68
N ILE A 338 11.74 -22.22 -18.79
CA ILE A 338 10.37 -21.86 -19.20
C ILE A 338 10.10 -22.34 -20.63
N ILE A 339 11.00 -22.04 -21.58
CA ILE A 339 10.81 -22.38 -23.01
C ILE A 339 10.69 -23.90 -23.22
N LYS A 340 11.47 -24.71 -22.48
CA LYS A 340 11.42 -26.18 -22.55
C LYS A 340 10.05 -26.79 -22.20
N ARG A 341 9.16 -26.02 -21.58
CA ARG A 341 7.82 -26.46 -21.16
C ARG A 341 6.73 -26.17 -22.18
N PHE A 342 7.07 -25.53 -23.30
CA PHE A 342 6.11 -25.38 -24.39
C PHE A 342 5.80 -26.73 -25.07
N PRO A 343 4.56 -26.93 -25.53
CA PRO A 343 4.17 -28.17 -26.19
C PRO A 343 4.92 -28.35 -27.53
N PRO A 344 5.20 -29.60 -27.98
CA PRO A 344 6.04 -29.89 -29.15
C PRO A 344 5.50 -29.37 -30.49
N LYS A 345 4.20 -29.12 -30.61
CA LYS A 345 3.55 -28.54 -31.79
C LYS A 345 2.60 -27.43 -31.36
N LEU A 346 3.04 -26.18 -31.49
CA LEU A 346 2.15 -25.03 -31.50
C LEU A 346 1.50 -24.95 -32.89
N THR A 347 0.33 -25.56 -33.08
CA THR A 347 -0.38 -25.48 -34.36
C THR A 347 -0.90 -24.06 -34.58
N GLN A 348 -0.42 -23.40 -35.65
CA GLN A 348 -0.87 -22.06 -36.08
C GLN A 348 -2.39 -21.92 -36.28
N SER A 349 -3.12 -23.03 -36.38
CA SER A 349 -4.54 -23.09 -36.77
C SER A 349 -5.55 -22.95 -35.62
N GLN A 350 -5.13 -22.93 -34.34
CA GLN A 350 -6.07 -22.84 -33.22
C GLN A 350 -6.37 -21.41 -32.75
N ILE A 351 -5.60 -20.42 -33.18
CA ILE A 351 -5.69 -19.05 -32.70
C ILE A 351 -6.26 -18.16 -33.80
N GLN A 352 -7.57 -18.25 -34.06
CA GLN A 352 -8.26 -17.23 -34.86
C GLN A 352 -8.43 -15.96 -34.01
N VAL A 353 -7.43 -15.09 -34.07
CA VAL A 353 -7.52 -13.75 -33.45
C VAL A 353 -8.36 -12.87 -34.37
N ASN A 354 -9.68 -12.85 -34.17
CA ASN A 354 -10.54 -11.78 -34.70
C ASN A 354 -10.35 -10.52 -33.84
N PHE A 355 -9.19 -9.87 -33.97
CA PHE A 355 -8.89 -8.61 -33.28
C PHE A 355 -8.53 -7.51 -34.27
N LYS A 356 -9.11 -6.32 -34.05
CA LYS A 356 -8.73 -5.08 -34.70
C LYS A 356 -8.16 -4.14 -33.65
N TYR A 357 -6.86 -4.27 -33.37
CA TYR A 357 -6.14 -3.18 -32.69
C TYR A 357 -6.27 -1.93 -33.56
N SER A 358 -6.85 -0.87 -33.02
CA SER A 358 -6.83 0.42 -33.68
C SER A 358 -5.84 1.28 -32.93
N ALA A 359 -4.85 1.79 -33.66
CA ALA A 359 -3.96 2.81 -33.14
C ALA A 359 -4.82 3.95 -32.54
N PRO A 360 -4.36 4.58 -31.45
CA PRO A 360 -5.11 5.65 -30.83
C PRO A 360 -5.31 6.80 -31.82
N GLU A 361 -6.53 7.36 -31.84
CA GLU A 361 -6.76 8.63 -32.51
C GLU A 361 -6.19 9.75 -31.64
N MET A 362 -5.29 10.55 -32.21
CA MET A 362 -4.70 11.68 -31.50
C MET A 362 -5.73 12.81 -31.38
N PRO A 363 -5.92 13.37 -30.17
CA PRO A 363 -6.79 14.52 -30.01
C PRO A 363 -6.24 15.73 -30.75
N LYS A 364 -7.13 16.60 -31.25
CA LYS A 364 -6.76 17.83 -31.97
C LYS A 364 -6.18 18.92 -31.07
N ASP A 365 -6.47 18.86 -29.77
CA ASP A 365 -5.97 19.77 -28.74
C ASP A 365 -6.01 19.08 -27.35
N HIS A 366 -5.49 19.74 -26.33
CA HIS A 366 -5.52 19.28 -24.95
C HIS A 366 -6.95 19.13 -24.43
N ILE A 367 -7.26 17.95 -23.90
CA ILE A 367 -8.55 17.68 -23.28
C ILE A 367 -8.54 18.27 -21.86
N VAL A 368 -9.33 19.31 -21.64
CA VAL A 368 -9.54 19.89 -20.31
C VAL A 368 -10.75 19.22 -19.66
N ARG A 369 -10.50 18.37 -18.65
CA ARG A 369 -11.56 17.71 -17.90
C ARG A 369 -12.01 18.61 -16.75
N VAL A 370 -13.29 19.02 -16.76
CA VAL A 370 -13.90 19.82 -15.69
C VAL A 370 -15.20 19.17 -15.23
N SER A 371 -15.47 19.24 -13.93
CA SER A 371 -16.77 18.88 -13.38
C SER A 371 -17.80 19.97 -13.67
N LYS A 372 -19.09 19.67 -13.43
CA LYS A 372 -20.17 20.65 -13.62
C LYS A 372 -19.86 21.95 -12.86
N PRO A 373 -19.98 23.13 -13.51
CA PRO A 373 -19.73 24.41 -12.86
C PRO A 373 -20.59 24.59 -11.62
N GLN A 374 -19.98 25.15 -10.57
CA GLN A 374 -20.66 25.62 -9.37
C GLN A 374 -20.23 27.07 -9.12
N SER A 375 -21.09 27.86 -8.48
CA SER A 375 -20.72 29.23 -8.09
C SER A 375 -19.49 29.20 -7.19
N GLN A 376 -18.53 30.10 -7.45
CA GLN A 376 -17.34 30.25 -6.64
C GLN A 376 -17.23 31.70 -6.18
N GLN A 377 -16.88 31.91 -4.92
CA GLN A 377 -16.71 33.23 -4.34
C GLN A 377 -15.47 33.24 -3.45
N THR A 378 -14.59 34.22 -3.66
CA THR A 378 -13.49 34.50 -2.74
C THR A 378 -14.04 35.12 -1.46
N VAL A 379 -13.59 34.62 -0.30
CA VAL A 379 -14.06 35.07 1.03
C VAL A 379 -12.92 35.53 1.94
N GLY A 380 -11.68 35.32 1.52
CA GLY A 380 -10.49 35.68 2.29
C GLY A 380 -9.22 35.16 1.65
N VAL A 381 -8.12 35.21 2.41
CA VAL A 381 -6.80 34.74 2.01
C VAL A 381 -6.06 34.14 3.21
N ASP A 382 -5.36 33.04 3.00
CA ASP A 382 -4.31 32.57 3.89
C ASP A 382 -2.96 33.10 3.36
N LEU A 383 -2.27 33.93 4.16
CA LEU A 383 -0.91 34.41 3.86
C LEU A 383 0.12 33.54 4.60
N PHE A 384 1.15 33.10 3.90
CA PHE A 384 2.26 32.34 4.46
C PHE A 384 3.46 33.26 4.65
N LEU A 385 4.01 33.28 5.87
CA LEU A 385 4.95 34.29 6.33
C LEU A 385 6.28 33.66 6.75
N ASP A 386 7.39 34.27 6.36
CA ASP A 386 8.73 33.97 6.86
C ASP A 386 9.14 35.04 7.90
N VAL A 387 9.00 34.72 9.19
CA VAL A 387 9.23 35.68 10.27
C VAL A 387 9.68 35.00 11.56
N GLY A 388 10.80 35.45 12.11
CA GLY A 388 11.32 35.06 13.42
C GLY A 388 10.77 35.90 14.57
N LYS A 389 9.44 35.99 14.71
CA LYS A 389 8.75 36.73 15.79
C LYS A 389 7.74 35.82 16.50
N THR A 390 7.32 36.20 17.70
CA THR A 390 6.29 35.46 18.45
C THR A 390 4.90 35.61 17.79
N PRO A 391 3.97 34.66 18.03
CA PRO A 391 2.61 34.75 17.48
C PRO A 391 1.88 36.07 17.77
N ASN A 392 2.02 36.61 19.00
CA ASN A 392 1.36 37.85 19.39
C ASN A 392 1.95 39.07 18.67
N GLU A 393 3.26 39.13 18.50
CA GLU A 393 3.92 40.20 17.73
C GLU A 393 3.49 40.16 16.26
N VAL A 394 3.46 38.97 15.66
CA VAL A 394 3.01 38.78 14.27
C VAL A 394 1.55 39.21 14.12
N ALA A 395 0.67 38.77 15.02
CA ALA A 395 -0.74 39.13 14.99
C ALA A 395 -0.96 40.64 15.10
N LYS A 396 -0.28 41.30 16.04
CA LYS A 396 -0.34 42.75 16.23
C LYS A 396 0.06 43.49 14.95
N ILE A 397 1.19 43.11 14.34
CA ILE A 397 1.66 43.74 13.10
C ILE A 397 0.62 43.56 11.98
N ILE A 398 0.05 42.37 11.82
CA ILE A 398 -0.97 42.13 10.78
C ILE A 398 -2.22 42.98 11.02
N GLN A 399 -2.72 43.02 12.26
CA GLN A 399 -3.90 43.81 12.61
C GLN A 399 -3.73 45.31 12.33
N GLU A 400 -2.51 45.84 12.48
CA GLU A 400 -2.18 47.23 12.15
C GLU A 400 -2.04 47.48 10.64
N GLN A 401 -1.79 46.45 9.83
CA GLN A 401 -1.61 46.58 8.37
C GLN A 401 -2.87 46.28 7.55
N ILE A 402 -3.76 45.41 8.02
CA ILE A 402 -4.93 45.00 7.23
C ILE A 402 -5.90 46.19 7.00
N PRO A 403 -6.44 46.36 5.77
CA PRO A 403 -7.44 47.40 5.50
C PRO A 403 -8.73 47.20 6.30
N SER A 404 -9.51 48.29 6.45
CA SER A 404 -10.84 48.21 7.05
C SER A 404 -11.75 47.25 6.26
N GLY A 405 -12.60 46.51 6.99
CA GLY A 405 -13.47 45.48 6.40
C GLY A 405 -12.85 44.09 6.30
N TYR A 406 -11.62 43.90 6.79
CA TYR A 406 -10.97 42.60 6.93
C TYR A 406 -10.52 42.37 8.37
N LYS A 407 -10.42 41.10 8.77
CA LYS A 407 -9.91 40.71 10.09
C LYS A 407 -8.95 39.53 9.98
N LEU A 408 -7.88 39.56 10.78
CA LEU A 408 -7.09 38.38 11.10
C LEU A 408 -7.95 37.46 11.99
N THR A 409 -8.26 36.27 11.51
CA THR A 409 -9.08 35.30 12.25
C THR A 409 -8.25 34.28 13.00
N MET A 410 -7.05 33.95 12.50
CA MET A 410 -6.18 32.94 13.10
C MET A 410 -4.73 33.10 12.61
N LEU A 411 -3.77 32.81 13.48
CA LEU A 411 -2.45 32.35 13.07
C LEU A 411 -2.29 30.87 13.37
N SER A 412 -1.64 30.13 12.46
CA SER A 412 -1.17 28.78 12.74
C SER A 412 0.31 28.61 12.42
N ASN A 413 0.98 27.71 13.13
CA ASN A 413 2.35 27.29 12.90
C ASN A 413 2.36 25.77 12.74
N ARG A 414 2.92 25.28 11.62
CA ARG A 414 2.85 23.84 11.24
C ARG A 414 1.44 23.24 11.33
N GLY A 415 0.42 24.03 11.00
CA GLY A 415 -1.00 23.63 11.04
C GLY A 415 -1.68 23.73 12.41
N THR A 416 -0.94 24.02 13.49
CA THR A 416 -1.49 24.20 14.84
C THR A 416 -1.83 25.66 15.06
N GLN A 417 -3.04 25.97 15.52
CA GLN A 417 -3.40 27.35 15.88
C GLN A 417 -2.50 27.86 17.01
N VAL A 418 -1.88 29.03 16.79
CA VAL A 418 -0.99 29.69 17.76
C VAL A 418 -1.51 31.06 18.22
N TRP A 419 -2.54 31.59 17.55
CA TRP A 419 -3.26 32.82 17.91
C TRP A 419 -4.72 32.73 17.44
N PRO A 420 -5.72 33.22 18.20
CA PRO A 420 -5.61 34.04 19.42
C PRO A 420 -5.33 33.25 20.70
N THR A 421 -5.58 31.94 20.69
CA THR A 421 -5.36 31.06 21.83
C THR A 421 -4.49 29.87 21.43
N SER A 422 -3.51 29.54 22.26
CA SER A 422 -2.60 28.41 22.09
C SER A 422 -1.92 28.04 23.41
N SER A 423 -1.38 26.83 23.48
CA SER A 423 -0.42 26.46 24.51
C SER A 423 0.90 27.20 24.28
N LEU A 424 1.54 27.69 25.35
CA LEU A 424 2.91 28.22 25.31
C LEU A 424 3.97 27.13 25.07
N LEU A 425 3.58 25.86 25.20
CA LEU A 425 4.44 24.71 24.87
C LEU A 425 4.52 24.43 23.37
N THR A 426 3.69 25.10 22.55
CA THR A 426 3.75 24.92 21.09
C THR A 426 5.00 25.61 20.53
N GLU A 427 6.01 24.81 20.22
CA GLU A 427 7.22 25.29 19.55
C GLU A 427 6.89 25.77 18.14
N CYS A 428 7.21 27.03 17.87
CA CYS A 428 6.96 27.68 16.58
C CYS A 428 8.25 27.71 15.75
N VAL A 429 8.13 27.45 14.45
CA VAL A 429 9.20 27.74 13.47
C VAL A 429 8.97 29.12 12.85
N ASN A 430 9.92 29.64 12.06
CA ASN A 430 9.81 30.94 11.38
C ASN A 430 8.78 30.98 10.23
N HIS A 431 7.83 30.04 10.18
CA HIS A 431 6.80 29.93 9.16
C HIS A 431 5.39 29.95 9.77
N TYR A 432 4.60 30.97 9.43
CA TYR A 432 3.22 31.13 9.90
C TYR A 432 2.23 31.15 8.75
N ARG A 433 1.05 30.54 8.94
CA ARG A 433 -0.13 30.78 8.11
C ARG A 433 -1.05 31.76 8.83
N ALA A 434 -1.26 32.93 8.24
CA ALA A 434 -2.17 33.96 8.72
C ALA A 434 -3.47 33.96 7.90
N ARG A 435 -4.59 33.71 8.57
CA ARG A 435 -5.91 33.69 7.93
C ARG A 435 -6.60 35.03 8.04
N ILE A 436 -6.88 35.66 6.91
CA ILE A 436 -7.56 36.96 6.85
C ILE A 436 -8.86 36.81 6.06
N GLU A 437 -9.96 37.27 6.65
CA GLU A 437 -11.30 37.12 6.06
C GLU A 437 -12.03 38.46 6.03
N CYS A 438 -12.95 38.61 5.07
CA CYS A 438 -13.82 39.78 5.05
C CYS A 438 -14.78 39.75 6.25
N THR A 439 -14.97 40.89 6.90
CA THR A 439 -15.88 41.02 8.04
C THR A 439 -17.35 41.02 7.62
N ASP A 440 -17.64 41.44 6.38
CA ASP A 440 -18.98 41.43 5.79
C ASP A 440 -19.15 40.19 4.92
N VAL A 441 -20.03 39.28 5.35
CA VAL A 441 -20.32 38.02 4.66
C VAL A 441 -21.07 38.19 3.33
N ASN A 442 -21.69 39.35 3.10
CA ASN A 442 -22.44 39.66 1.88
C ASN A 442 -21.61 40.46 0.87
N LYS A 443 -20.45 40.98 1.28
CA LYS A 443 -19.57 41.74 0.41
C LYS A 443 -18.93 40.80 -0.60
N ILE A 444 -19.01 41.17 -1.88
CA ILE A 444 -18.25 40.51 -2.94
C ILE A 444 -16.79 40.94 -2.76
N VAL A 445 -15.92 39.97 -2.53
CA VAL A 445 -14.47 40.17 -2.40
C VAL A 445 -13.83 39.71 -3.71
N SER A 446 -13.14 40.62 -4.40
CA SER A 446 -12.36 40.25 -5.58
C SER A 446 -10.99 39.69 -5.17
N GLU A 447 -10.34 38.96 -6.09
CA GLU A 447 -8.96 38.53 -5.90
C GLU A 447 -8.00 39.72 -5.76
N GLU A 448 -8.25 40.80 -6.49
CA GLU A 448 -7.49 42.06 -6.37
C GLU A 448 -7.53 42.61 -4.94
N ASN A 449 -8.70 42.56 -4.28
CA ASN A 449 -8.80 42.98 -2.88
C ASN A 449 -7.94 42.11 -1.95
N MET A 450 -7.79 40.81 -2.22
CA MET A 450 -6.94 39.93 -1.42
C MET A 450 -5.45 40.17 -1.69
N LEU A 451 -5.09 40.53 -2.92
CA LEU A 451 -3.74 40.94 -3.26
C LEU A 451 -3.37 42.27 -2.58
N ASP A 452 -4.31 43.21 -2.44
CA ASP A 452 -4.10 44.44 -1.67
C ASP A 452 -3.88 44.18 -0.18
N VAL A 453 -4.62 43.23 0.41
CA VAL A 453 -4.38 42.75 1.78
C VAL A 453 -2.96 42.18 1.90
N ALA A 454 -2.56 41.30 0.97
CA ALA A 454 -1.22 40.71 0.95
C ALA A 454 -0.14 41.80 0.82
N LYS A 455 -0.34 42.78 -0.07
CA LYS A 455 0.55 43.94 -0.28
C LYS A 455 0.66 44.81 0.96
N ALA A 456 -0.42 44.99 1.72
CA ALA A 456 -0.38 45.76 2.95
C ALA A 456 0.46 45.04 4.02
N VAL A 457 0.24 43.74 4.22
CA VAL A 457 1.03 42.91 5.15
C VAL A 457 2.50 42.83 4.72
N SER A 458 2.77 42.74 3.41
CA SER A 458 4.13 42.60 2.87
C SER A 458 5.02 43.83 3.10
N LYS A 459 4.46 44.97 3.50
CA LYS A 459 5.22 46.17 3.90
C LYS A 459 5.99 45.97 5.21
N LYS A 460 5.57 45.03 6.06
CA LYS A 460 6.15 44.81 7.40
C LYS A 460 6.61 43.39 7.64
N LEU A 461 6.04 42.40 6.94
CA LEU A 461 6.36 40.99 7.09
C LEU A 461 6.67 40.37 5.73
N ARG A 462 7.61 39.42 5.66
CA ARG A 462 7.91 38.71 4.42
C ARG A 462 6.81 37.68 4.14
N VAL A 463 6.02 37.91 3.10
CA VAL A 463 5.03 36.95 2.59
C VAL A 463 5.73 36.05 1.56
N CYS A 464 5.81 34.75 1.83
CA CYS A 464 6.46 33.78 0.93
C CYS A 464 5.48 33.04 0.02
N SER A 465 4.22 32.91 0.42
CA SER A 465 3.15 32.34 -0.39
C SER A 465 1.77 32.86 0.05
N LEU A 466 0.76 32.64 -0.77
CA LEU A 466 -0.63 32.93 -0.44
C LEU A 466 -1.56 31.89 -1.05
N GLU A 467 -2.70 31.66 -0.41
CA GLU A 467 -3.78 30.81 -0.90
C GLU A 467 -5.11 31.53 -0.74
N MET A 468 -5.90 31.61 -1.81
CA MET A 468 -7.22 32.21 -1.77
C MET A 468 -8.20 31.30 -1.01
N LEU A 469 -9.00 31.90 -0.13
CA LEU A 469 -10.09 31.19 0.52
C LEU A 469 -11.32 31.32 -0.34
N ILE A 470 -11.81 30.20 -0.83
CA ILE A 470 -12.97 30.14 -1.71
C ILE A 470 -14.14 29.40 -1.07
N LYS A 471 -15.35 29.83 -1.42
CA LYS A 471 -16.62 29.14 -1.17
C LYS A 471 -17.11 28.59 -2.50
N ILE A 472 -17.49 27.32 -2.54
CA ILE A 472 -18.05 26.64 -3.72
C ILE A 472 -19.50 26.25 -3.40
N GLY A 473 -20.46 26.83 -4.15
CA GLY A 473 -21.88 26.78 -3.78
C GLY A 473 -22.11 27.37 -2.39
N ASP A 474 -22.88 26.69 -1.55
CA ASP A 474 -23.08 27.09 -0.14
C ASP A 474 -21.97 26.63 0.80
N LYS A 475 -20.98 25.87 0.30
CA LYS A 475 -19.94 25.24 1.13
C LYS A 475 -18.66 26.06 1.11
N LYS A 476 -18.20 26.52 2.29
CA LYS A 476 -16.87 27.09 2.44
C LYS A 476 -15.83 25.98 2.29
N VAL A 477 -14.89 26.08 1.35
CA VAL A 477 -13.90 25.03 1.08
C VAL A 477 -12.63 25.32 1.88
N ASP A 478 -12.65 25.00 3.17
CA ASP A 478 -11.47 25.07 4.03
C ASP A 478 -11.41 23.94 5.07
N ILE A 479 -10.27 23.78 5.75
CA ILE A 479 -10.06 22.72 6.76
C ILE A 479 -11.01 22.85 7.95
N SER A 480 -11.60 24.04 8.17
CA SER A 480 -12.69 24.26 9.13
C SER A 480 -14.04 23.69 8.67
N PHE A 481 -14.07 22.86 7.62
CA PHE A 481 -15.08 21.84 7.41
C PHE A 481 -15.28 21.04 8.72
N LYS A 482 -16.29 21.46 9.50
CA LYS A 482 -17.10 20.54 10.27
C LYS A 482 -17.75 19.63 9.25
N VAL A 483 -17.06 18.53 8.94
CA VAL A 483 -17.63 17.42 8.18
C VAL A 483 -18.96 17.13 8.84
N ASN A 484 -20.04 17.34 8.10
CA ASN A 484 -21.37 16.98 8.54
C ASN A 484 -21.36 15.45 8.60
N PHE A 485 -21.04 14.88 9.77
CA PHE A 485 -21.02 13.44 10.03
C PHE A 485 -22.34 12.77 9.61
N ASN A 486 -23.43 13.54 9.45
CA ASN A 486 -24.70 13.06 8.94
C ASN A 486 -24.69 12.62 7.47
N PHE A 487 -23.77 13.12 6.63
CA PHE A 487 -23.63 12.63 5.24
C PHE A 487 -23.01 11.23 5.22
N PHE A 488 -22.01 10.98 6.09
CA PHE A 488 -21.41 9.66 6.28
C PHE A 488 -22.39 8.68 6.94
N LYS A 489 -23.19 9.10 7.92
CA LYS A 489 -24.27 8.27 8.50
C LYS A 489 -25.39 7.90 7.51
N LYS A 490 -25.65 8.72 6.49
CA LYS A 490 -26.73 8.46 5.52
C LYS A 490 -26.36 7.48 4.40
N MET A 491 -25.07 7.33 4.06
CA MET A 491 -24.62 6.37 3.04
C MET A 491 -24.19 5.02 3.63
N THR A 492 -23.96 4.92 4.93
CA THR A 492 -23.71 3.65 5.64
C THR A 492 -25.00 2.95 6.09
N LYS A 493 -26.11 3.08 5.34
CA LYS A 493 -27.41 2.43 5.66
C LYS A 493 -27.41 0.89 5.49
N THR A 494 -26.25 0.25 5.52
CA THR A 494 -26.05 -1.20 5.74
C THR A 494 -25.11 -1.52 6.91
N HIS A 495 -24.72 -0.52 7.70
CA HIS A 495 -24.18 -0.75 9.03
C HIS A 495 -25.24 -0.36 10.05
N ARG A 496 -25.76 -1.37 10.76
CA ARG A 496 -26.45 -1.18 12.03
C ARG A 496 -25.66 -0.13 12.82
N GLU A 497 -26.27 1.02 13.09
CA GLU A 497 -25.90 1.79 14.26
C GLU A 497 -26.09 0.83 15.43
N ILE A 498 -24.98 0.35 16.01
CA ILE A 498 -25.03 -0.23 17.34
C ILE A 498 -25.34 0.95 18.24
N SER A 499 -26.62 1.15 18.52
CA SER A 499 -27.02 1.97 19.64
C SER A 499 -26.41 1.31 20.88
N ILE A 500 -25.93 2.10 21.84
CA ILE A 500 -25.41 1.59 23.12
C ILE A 500 -26.50 0.82 23.90
N THR A 501 -27.74 0.86 23.41
CA THR A 501 -28.92 0.12 23.89
C THR A 501 -29.21 -1.19 23.15
N ASP A 502 -28.49 -1.54 22.06
CA ASP A 502 -28.67 -2.81 21.31
C ASP A 502 -27.58 -3.86 21.62
N MET A 503 -26.90 -3.76 22.78
CA MET A 503 -25.97 -4.79 23.29
C MET A 503 -26.68 -5.96 23.99
N THR A 504 -27.80 -6.40 23.43
CA THR A 504 -28.48 -7.64 23.81
C THR A 504 -28.86 -8.29 22.47
N GLU A 505 -28.27 -9.38 22.00
CA GLU A 505 -27.92 -10.62 22.66
C GLU A 505 -26.67 -11.22 21.98
N ASN A 506 -25.54 -11.25 22.70
CA ASN A 506 -24.70 -12.43 23.00
C ASN A 506 -23.38 -11.94 23.64
N THR A 507 -23.50 -11.06 24.64
CA THR A 507 -22.40 -10.60 25.46
C THR A 507 -22.38 -11.40 26.76
N GLU A 508 -21.81 -12.59 26.72
CA GLU A 508 -21.07 -13.04 27.90
C GLU A 508 -19.58 -13.09 27.53
N PRO A 509 -18.77 -12.09 27.92
CA PRO A 509 -17.33 -12.05 27.62
C PRO A 509 -16.53 -13.21 28.25
N TYR A 510 -17.22 -14.17 28.86
CA TYR A 510 -16.67 -15.27 29.64
C TYR A 510 -17.13 -16.67 29.19
N THR A 511 -17.94 -16.82 28.13
CA THR A 511 -18.41 -18.15 27.69
C THR A 511 -17.25 -19.14 27.47
N GLY A 512 -17.39 -20.35 28.02
CA GLY A 512 -16.37 -21.38 27.93
C GLY A 512 -15.18 -21.21 28.89
N ARG A 513 -15.21 -20.24 29.82
CA ARG A 513 -14.24 -20.12 30.92
C ARG A 513 -14.78 -20.78 32.18
N VAL A 514 -13.87 -21.17 33.09
CA VAL A 514 -14.23 -21.67 34.42
C VAL A 514 -15.12 -20.64 35.13
N GLY A 515 -16.25 -21.09 35.69
CA GLY A 515 -17.29 -20.23 36.28
C GLY A 515 -18.38 -19.76 35.29
N HIS A 516 -18.18 -19.97 33.99
CA HIS A 516 -19.10 -19.54 32.90
C HIS A 516 -19.26 -20.64 31.83
N LEU A 517 -19.12 -21.91 32.25
CA LEU A 517 -19.37 -23.05 31.38
C LEU A 517 -20.86 -23.33 31.32
N SER A 518 -21.41 -23.52 30.12
CA SER A 518 -22.72 -24.16 30.00
C SER A 518 -22.65 -25.60 30.55
N PRO A 519 -23.79 -26.21 30.93
CA PRO A 519 -23.80 -27.60 31.40
C PRO A 519 -23.10 -28.57 30.43
N GLU A 520 -23.29 -28.40 29.12
CA GLU A 520 -22.65 -29.19 28.07
C GLU A 520 -21.12 -28.98 28.02
N GLN A 521 -20.67 -27.73 28.21
CA GLN A 521 -19.24 -27.40 28.26
C GLN A 521 -18.57 -27.97 29.51
N ALA A 522 -19.25 -27.94 30.65
CA ALA A 522 -18.78 -28.56 31.89
C ALA A 522 -18.68 -30.09 31.76
N GLU A 523 -19.66 -30.72 31.12
CA GLU A 523 -19.62 -32.16 30.82
C GLU A 523 -18.45 -32.50 29.89
N THR A 524 -18.23 -31.69 28.85
CA THR A 524 -17.09 -31.87 27.92
C THR A 524 -15.74 -31.74 28.63
N LEU A 525 -15.61 -30.80 29.57
CA LEU A 525 -14.43 -30.65 30.41
C LEU A 525 -14.18 -31.91 31.26
N ASN A 526 -15.22 -32.46 31.88
CA ASN A 526 -15.10 -33.70 32.66
C ASN A 526 -14.70 -34.90 31.78
N LYS A 527 -15.30 -35.04 30.59
CA LYS A 527 -14.91 -36.08 29.61
C LYS A 527 -13.44 -35.95 29.19
N LEU A 528 -12.94 -34.73 29.00
CA LEU A 528 -11.52 -34.53 28.70
C LEU A 528 -10.62 -34.98 29.85
N LYS A 529 -10.99 -34.69 31.12
CA LYS A 529 -10.25 -35.17 32.29
C LYS A 529 -10.24 -36.70 32.38
N GLU A 530 -11.39 -37.34 32.19
CA GLU A 530 -11.51 -38.80 32.19
C GLU A 530 -10.62 -39.44 31.12
N GLU A 531 -10.55 -38.84 29.94
CA GLU A 531 -9.73 -39.33 28.86
C GLU A 531 -8.22 -39.20 29.15
N LEU A 532 -7.81 -38.11 29.81
CA LEU A 532 -6.43 -37.96 30.28
C LEU A 532 -6.07 -38.96 31.38
N VAL A 533 -7.02 -39.29 32.28
CA VAL A 533 -6.83 -40.32 33.29
C VAL A 533 -6.66 -41.70 32.64
N LYS A 534 -7.51 -42.04 31.66
CA LYS A 534 -7.40 -43.30 30.90
C LYS A 534 -6.05 -43.44 30.20
N GLN A 535 -5.49 -42.34 29.71
CA GLN A 535 -4.19 -42.33 29.03
C GLN A 535 -3.00 -42.17 30.00
N ASN A 536 -3.24 -42.13 31.31
CA ASN A 536 -2.23 -41.92 32.35
C ASN A 536 -1.41 -40.63 32.18
N LEU A 537 -2.06 -39.57 31.68
CA LEU A 537 -1.46 -38.25 31.42
C LEU A 537 -2.01 -37.17 32.36
N PHE A 538 -3.01 -37.48 33.19
CA PHE A 538 -3.62 -36.50 34.08
C PHE A 538 -2.74 -36.20 35.30
N ASP A 539 -2.25 -34.97 35.34
CA ASP A 539 -1.57 -34.35 36.48
C ASP A 539 -2.45 -33.23 37.04
N SER A 540 -2.97 -33.38 38.26
CA SER A 540 -3.88 -32.41 38.88
C SER A 540 -3.26 -31.07 39.22
N ALA A 541 -1.92 -30.99 39.38
CA ALA A 541 -1.24 -29.73 39.65
C ALA A 541 -1.16 -28.85 38.39
N ARG A 542 -1.04 -29.49 37.21
CA ARG A 542 -0.88 -28.80 35.92
C ARG A 542 -2.17 -28.70 35.11
N HIS A 543 -2.96 -29.78 35.07
CA HIS A 543 -4.21 -29.87 34.32
C HIS A 543 -5.39 -29.30 35.10
N THR A 544 -5.24 -28.07 35.57
CA THR A 544 -6.33 -27.31 36.16
C THR A 544 -7.47 -27.11 35.16
N ASP A 545 -8.68 -26.90 35.65
CA ASP A 545 -9.85 -26.63 34.80
C ASP A 545 -9.62 -25.44 33.87
N GLN A 546 -8.90 -24.42 34.36
CA GLN A 546 -8.54 -23.26 33.57
C GLN A 546 -7.58 -23.62 32.44
N PHE A 547 -6.60 -24.48 32.70
CA PHE A 547 -5.67 -24.99 31.69
C PHE A 547 -6.42 -25.78 30.61
N LEU A 548 -7.21 -26.78 31.01
CA LEU A 548 -7.94 -27.65 30.07
C LEU A 548 -8.99 -26.87 29.25
N CYS A 549 -9.66 -25.89 29.86
CA CYS A 549 -10.60 -25.02 29.14
C CYS A 549 -9.92 -24.22 28.02
N ARG A 550 -8.61 -23.95 28.07
CA ARG A 550 -7.91 -23.27 26.95
C ARG A 550 -7.89 -24.14 25.70
N PHE A 551 -7.61 -25.43 25.84
CA PHE A 551 -7.60 -26.38 24.72
C PHE A 551 -9.00 -26.60 24.16
N LEU A 552 -9.99 -26.75 25.05
CA LEU A 552 -11.40 -26.87 24.66
C LEU A 552 -11.87 -25.63 23.91
N ARG A 553 -11.64 -24.42 24.44
CA ARG A 553 -12.01 -23.17 23.76
C ARG A 553 -11.33 -23.02 22.40
N ALA A 554 -10.04 -23.33 22.31
CA ALA A 554 -9.28 -23.27 21.05
C ALA A 554 -9.84 -24.22 19.97
N ARG A 555 -10.64 -25.22 20.37
CA ARG A 555 -11.31 -26.18 19.48
C ARG A 555 -12.84 -26.13 19.58
N ARG A 556 -13.39 -25.02 20.07
CA ARG A 556 -14.85 -24.79 20.18
C ARG A 556 -15.57 -25.91 20.97
N PHE A 557 -14.92 -26.40 22.03
CA PHE A 557 -15.37 -27.52 22.87
C PHE A 557 -15.55 -28.86 22.10
N ASP A 558 -14.93 -29.02 20.94
CA ASP A 558 -14.81 -30.33 20.29
C ASP A 558 -13.80 -31.20 21.06
N LEU A 559 -14.31 -32.21 21.77
CA LEU A 559 -13.51 -33.07 22.65
C LEU A 559 -12.36 -33.76 21.91
N ALA A 560 -12.63 -34.34 20.73
CA ALA A 560 -11.62 -35.11 19.99
C ALA A 560 -10.49 -34.20 19.48
N LYS A 561 -10.83 -33.02 18.96
CA LYS A 561 -9.84 -32.03 18.52
C LYS A 561 -9.05 -31.43 19.68
N ALA A 562 -9.71 -31.17 20.82
CA ALA A 562 -9.06 -30.64 22.01
C ALA A 562 -8.09 -31.65 22.61
N LEU A 563 -8.50 -32.92 22.74
CA LEU A 563 -7.64 -34.02 23.18
C LEU A 563 -6.44 -34.17 22.26
N LYS A 564 -6.63 -34.23 20.93
CA LYS A 564 -5.52 -34.32 19.99
C LYS A 564 -4.52 -33.17 20.18
N MET A 565 -5.02 -31.93 20.30
CA MET A 565 -4.16 -30.75 20.50
C MET A 565 -3.39 -30.83 21.82
N LEU A 566 -4.01 -31.34 22.88
CA LEU A 566 -3.36 -31.52 24.17
C LEU A 566 -2.27 -32.62 24.10
N LEU A 567 -2.54 -33.74 23.44
CA LEU A 567 -1.54 -34.80 23.25
C LEU A 567 -0.35 -34.34 22.38
N ASP A 568 -0.61 -33.58 21.32
CA ASP A 568 0.44 -32.98 20.50
C ASP A 568 1.30 -32.01 21.35
N TYR A 569 0.67 -31.26 22.27
CA TYR A 569 1.34 -30.39 23.21
C TYR A 569 2.20 -31.17 24.24
N GLU A 570 1.67 -32.25 24.82
CA GLU A 570 2.44 -33.11 25.75
C GLU A 570 3.67 -33.74 25.07
N LYS A 571 3.49 -34.22 23.84
CA LYS A 571 4.59 -34.76 23.03
C LYS A 571 5.67 -33.69 22.79
N TRP A 572 5.25 -32.49 22.41
CA TRP A 572 6.16 -31.36 22.20
C TRP A 572 6.92 -31.02 23.48
N ARG A 573 6.24 -30.92 24.64
CA ARG A 573 6.92 -30.64 25.93
C ARG A 573 8.03 -31.64 26.23
N LYS A 574 7.76 -32.93 26.00
CA LYS A 574 8.73 -34.00 26.20
C LYS A 574 9.91 -33.92 25.22
N GLU A 575 9.63 -33.66 23.94
CA GLU A 575 10.66 -33.50 22.91
C GLU A 575 11.62 -32.34 23.22
N PHE A 576 11.08 -31.23 23.72
CA PHE A 576 11.84 -30.02 24.04
C PHE A 576 12.30 -29.95 25.51
N GLN A 577 12.13 -31.03 26.28
CA GLN A 577 12.58 -31.16 27.68
C GLN A 577 12.13 -29.98 28.56
N VAL A 578 10.90 -29.50 28.36
CA VAL A 578 10.38 -28.29 29.03
C VAL A 578 10.44 -28.44 30.56
N ASP A 579 10.02 -29.61 31.07
CA ASP A 579 10.00 -29.85 32.52
C ASP A 579 11.41 -29.94 33.13
N ASP A 580 12.41 -30.36 32.34
CA ASP A 580 13.80 -30.38 32.78
C ASP A 580 14.38 -28.96 32.79
N ILE A 581 14.04 -28.12 31.80
CA ILE A 581 14.42 -26.70 31.78
C ILE A 581 13.89 -26.02 33.05
N VAL A 582 12.63 -26.23 33.42
CA VAL A 582 12.03 -25.59 34.62
C VAL A 582 12.77 -25.99 35.91
N LYS A 583 13.24 -27.24 35.98
CA LYS A 583 13.92 -27.78 37.18
C LYS A 583 15.41 -27.46 37.25
N THR A 584 16.08 -27.37 36.11
CA THR A 584 17.55 -27.41 36.04
C THR A 584 18.17 -26.16 35.44
N PHE A 585 17.39 -25.30 34.78
CA PHE A 585 17.93 -24.12 34.12
C PHE A 585 18.28 -23.03 35.12
N GLU A 586 19.57 -22.72 35.20
CA GLU A 586 20.09 -21.58 35.93
C GLU A 586 20.57 -20.50 34.95
N PHE A 587 19.96 -19.33 35.04
CA PHE A 587 20.32 -18.19 34.19
C PHE A 587 21.31 -17.26 34.89
N THR A 588 22.54 -17.73 35.06
CA THR A 588 23.61 -17.06 35.81
C THR A 588 23.90 -15.62 35.38
N GLU A 589 23.63 -15.28 34.12
CA GLU A 589 23.84 -13.95 33.55
C GLU A 589 22.58 -13.07 33.48
N TYR A 590 21.49 -13.48 34.14
CA TYR A 590 20.18 -12.81 34.09
C TYR A 590 20.27 -11.29 34.31
N ASP A 591 20.98 -10.83 35.35
CA ASP A 591 21.04 -9.39 35.68
C ASP A 591 21.67 -8.58 34.55
N LYS A 592 22.77 -9.07 33.96
CA LYS A 592 23.44 -8.41 32.83
C LYS A 592 22.57 -8.43 31.56
N VAL A 593 21.86 -9.53 31.33
CA VAL A 593 20.89 -9.65 30.23
C VAL A 593 19.75 -8.66 30.42
N HIS A 594 19.25 -8.50 31.64
CA HIS A 594 18.11 -7.64 31.97
C HIS A 594 18.45 -6.14 31.91
N GLU A 595 19.70 -5.75 32.18
CA GLU A 595 20.18 -4.38 31.91
C GLU A 595 20.16 -4.04 30.41
N LEU A 596 20.56 -4.99 29.57
CA LEU A 596 20.66 -4.84 28.11
C LEU A 596 19.34 -5.13 27.39
N TYR A 597 18.45 -5.87 28.04
CA TYR A 597 17.15 -6.24 27.55
C TYR A 597 16.12 -6.34 28.70
N PRO A 598 15.63 -5.19 29.20
CA PRO A 598 14.70 -5.14 30.34
C PRO A 598 13.32 -5.69 29.96
N ARG A 599 13.06 -6.92 30.40
CA ARG A 599 11.83 -7.68 30.13
C ARG A 599 11.32 -8.36 31.39
N TYR A 600 10.02 -8.32 31.63
CA TYR A 600 9.42 -8.90 32.83
C TYR A 600 8.24 -9.78 32.46
N TYR A 601 8.10 -10.86 33.21
CA TYR A 601 6.95 -11.75 33.12
C TYR A 601 6.09 -11.58 34.37
N HIS A 602 4.86 -11.13 34.20
CA HIS A 602 3.93 -10.90 35.31
C HIS A 602 3.00 -12.11 35.55
N GLY A 603 3.24 -13.23 34.87
CA GLY A 603 2.37 -14.40 34.94
C GLY A 603 1.17 -14.22 34.03
N VAL A 604 -0.03 -14.29 34.61
CA VAL A 604 -1.29 -14.06 33.91
C VAL A 604 -2.09 -12.95 34.58
N ASP A 605 -2.91 -12.24 33.81
CA ASP A 605 -3.87 -11.32 34.40
C ASP A 605 -5.05 -12.06 35.06
N LYS A 606 -5.99 -11.30 35.64
CA LYS A 606 -7.22 -11.84 36.28
C LYS A 606 -8.06 -12.73 35.36
N GLU A 607 -7.82 -12.69 34.05
CA GLU A 607 -8.51 -13.47 33.04
C GLU A 607 -7.71 -14.71 32.58
N GLY A 608 -6.51 -14.92 33.12
CA GLY A 608 -5.63 -16.01 32.73
C GLY A 608 -4.89 -15.76 31.41
N ARG A 609 -4.78 -14.52 30.93
CA ARG A 609 -3.98 -14.18 29.74
C ARG A 609 -2.54 -13.90 30.16
N PRO A 610 -1.51 -14.43 29.48
CA PRO A 610 -0.12 -14.17 29.85
C PRO A 610 0.20 -12.68 29.71
N VAL A 611 0.87 -12.11 30.71
CA VAL A 611 1.25 -10.70 30.74
C VAL A 611 2.77 -10.58 30.65
N TYR A 612 3.23 -10.06 29.51
CA TYR A 612 4.62 -9.75 29.23
C TYR A 612 4.82 -8.23 29.20
N ILE A 613 5.87 -7.76 29.87
CA ILE A 613 6.22 -6.34 29.94
C ILE A 613 7.60 -6.15 29.33
N GLU A 614 7.71 -5.25 28.37
CA GLU A 614 8.95 -4.93 27.67
C GLU A 614 9.15 -3.41 27.62
N HIS A 615 10.35 -2.95 27.97
CA HIS A 615 10.70 -1.52 27.87
C HIS A 615 11.38 -1.23 26.53
N PHE A 616 10.62 -0.65 25.60
CA PHE A 616 11.12 -0.28 24.28
C PHE A 616 12.25 0.75 24.33
N GLY A 617 13.20 0.64 23.39
CA GLY A 617 14.31 1.60 23.21
C GLY A 617 15.58 1.31 24.02
N LYS A 618 15.59 0.28 24.88
CA LYS A 618 16.78 -0.10 25.68
C LYS A 618 17.51 -1.37 25.19
N LEU A 619 16.97 -2.07 24.19
CA LEU A 619 17.56 -3.30 23.66
C LEU A 619 18.88 -3.03 22.93
N ASN A 620 19.98 -3.64 23.40
CA ASN A 620 21.27 -3.63 22.70
C ASN A 620 21.68 -5.06 22.29
N VAL A 621 21.25 -5.48 21.09
CA VAL A 621 21.47 -6.85 20.58
C VAL A 621 22.97 -7.19 20.51
N LYS A 622 23.82 -6.24 20.10
CA LYS A 622 25.27 -6.50 19.96
C LYS A 622 25.91 -6.86 21.29
N LYS A 623 25.65 -6.07 22.33
CA LYS A 623 26.15 -6.34 23.69
C LYS A 623 25.49 -7.56 24.33
N LEU A 624 24.21 -7.79 24.04
CA LEU A 624 23.49 -8.94 24.56
C LEU A 624 24.14 -10.27 24.11
N MET A 625 24.56 -10.35 22.85
CA MET A 625 25.25 -11.51 22.29
C MET A 625 26.69 -11.69 22.80
N GLU A 626 27.27 -10.70 23.47
CA GLU A 626 28.57 -10.82 24.15
C GLU A 626 28.43 -11.46 25.55
N VAL A 627 27.21 -11.46 26.11
CA VAL A 627 26.93 -11.86 27.50
C VAL A 627 26.15 -13.17 27.59
N THR A 628 25.33 -13.50 26.59
CA THR A 628 24.51 -14.72 26.57
C THR A 628 24.32 -15.27 25.16
N THR A 629 23.62 -16.40 25.04
CA THR A 629 23.27 -17.03 23.76
C THR A 629 21.76 -17.04 23.54
N VAL A 630 21.35 -17.14 22.27
CA VAL A 630 19.93 -17.27 21.90
C VAL A 630 19.26 -18.46 22.59
N ASP A 631 19.94 -19.59 22.66
CA ASP A 631 19.42 -20.80 23.33
C ASP A 631 19.15 -20.56 24.81
N ARG A 632 20.07 -19.90 25.53
CA ARG A 632 19.90 -19.57 26.95
C ARG A 632 18.77 -18.56 27.17
N VAL A 633 18.66 -17.58 26.28
CA VAL A 633 17.55 -16.62 26.28
C VAL A 633 16.20 -17.30 26.05
N ILE A 634 16.12 -18.28 25.15
CA ILE A 634 14.90 -19.08 24.91
C ILE A 634 14.57 -19.93 26.14
N LYS A 635 15.57 -20.58 26.75
CA LYS A 635 15.37 -21.36 27.99
C LYS A 635 14.89 -20.49 29.14
N ASP A 636 15.36 -19.25 29.25
CA ASP A 636 14.82 -18.28 30.20
C ASP A 636 13.36 -17.96 29.90
N TYR A 637 12.96 -17.72 28.66
CA TYR A 637 11.54 -17.52 28.33
C TYR A 637 10.68 -18.70 28.76
N VAL A 638 11.12 -19.93 28.48
CA VAL A 638 10.43 -21.15 28.90
C VAL A 638 10.35 -21.22 30.43
N TYR A 639 11.47 -21.03 31.13
CA TYR A 639 11.55 -21.03 32.59
C TYR A 639 10.63 -19.97 33.22
N GLN A 640 10.70 -18.72 32.78
CA GLN A 640 9.88 -17.62 33.32
C GLN A 640 8.38 -17.84 33.08
N TYR A 641 8.02 -18.46 31.95
CA TYR A 641 6.63 -18.78 31.61
C TYR A 641 6.07 -19.93 32.45
N GLU A 642 6.89 -20.95 32.72
CA GLU A 642 6.46 -22.22 33.33
C GLU A 642 6.73 -22.32 34.84
N LYS A 643 7.54 -21.43 35.43
CA LYS A 643 7.83 -21.41 36.87
C LYS A 643 6.64 -21.00 37.77
N THR A 644 5.52 -20.56 37.18
CA THR A 644 4.35 -20.01 37.88
C THR A 644 3.39 -21.06 38.39
#